data_AF-A0A098S3B7-F1
#
_entry.id   AF-A0A098S3B7-F1
#
_cell.length_a   1.000
_cell.length_b   1.000
_cell.length_c   1.000
_cell.angle_alpha   90.00
_cell.angle_beta   90.00
_cell.angle_gamma   90.00
#
_symmetry.space_group_name_H-M   'P 1'
#
loop_
_entity.id
_entity.type
_entity.pdbx_description
1 polymer ?
#
loop_
_entity_poly.entity_id
_entity_poly.type
_entity_poly.pdbx_seq_one_letter_code
_entity_poly.pdbx_strand_id
1 'polypeptide(L)'
;MNYEAFYIQTLKECKIDEAFQQLKIDKVNSLRRKNYEQYAQVIICYVRLKLFTAEYHDLERKLKDVADSSYYVYLKQQTKAHISLLLSKIAYSKGGWEEAEQLAEEAMAYGRAAKENGEPDDCYLFCRAYLVLAKVQFRQRDVYRAKLLMAKSFLCYKDSTEHTNGHYMRARLLSHYAQICMLDHTIVIATSLIEESKQVYDSAGYKPYFYLPEINSHWGAVLIAQGEEYDKAREKLKEAFRLLHMHFPKCMNRQKAHICYLLGMSFLKEAELPGVEKGALLAQAELYFGKELKLRLGLYLKPWHSTIARARNNLAQVYTEIGGEHYFERAIEMVDLALKGNYSRQDSAAKKLSALQKIKGSNSPFEAIRSLFLLARLKYLQFRAKLKKKGALKEAWDTINLAHLAILLIRKEYYNLETKIAVMGQQARAVYEMGLAILYEQQGAFGEDERLVLEQGIFEFFYFSKSFLLLESLSPFSLTTLSARPQQSGNASPDMVASLIKNIDECFSEGLKYTLEDEQDKITLLLKINKKTVNSDWSNDHKIKDVLGDIRNQLREEEEEGTVLSYFLGEQGLYAMVIRGSEPLQFFQLLDRSKEVIELKKSILDCSAILNGYELEELDDQIFRLDIEQGLYAGLKDKNVKCIGYSSQLYKILIAPLRHALGNRIYIIPDEELFYVPFPFLSERFDTSGKNKFSVQTYLINNYKISYHLSNALLYWNHNDKRGKEPTLADAFRLYSLPGLYTNIELGSDEQRLNQAKIDAVIYIAGLFQLRFPKMQHELLSYSTAEIKGNLQNEGSAIQILHFFGHSYSEGGYANAPCLVLRKNLRTGQLHMLSQAEIQHLTLDSNTLVIINACKGGHGGVGNGEGPVSLVQAFLKAGARNIYYSQYKMGAEEILQFSSRVIKRLLEGDNFLDALVNIQRQCLKSGTSDSHPAIWASYSFIGNQMQKIWNPNQKGEQ
;
A
#
# COMPACT_ATOMS: atom_id res chain seq x y z
N MET A 1 5.13 34.44 -38.63
CA MET A 1 5.61 34.88 -37.29
C MET A 1 6.17 33.68 -36.57
N ASN A 2 7.37 33.78 -35.99
CA ASN A 2 7.88 32.73 -35.11
C ASN A 2 7.03 32.73 -33.83
N TYR A 3 5.97 31.90 -33.83
CA TYR A 3 4.92 31.88 -32.81
C TYR A 3 5.49 31.69 -31.40
N GLU A 4 6.58 30.96 -31.26
CA GLU A 4 7.24 30.69 -29.99
C GLU A 4 7.93 31.94 -29.42
N ALA A 5 8.60 32.73 -30.26
CA ALA A 5 9.22 33.99 -29.83
C ALA A 5 8.17 35.03 -29.40
N PHE A 6 7.06 35.12 -30.14
CA PHE A 6 5.92 35.98 -29.79
C PHE A 6 5.22 35.52 -28.50
N TYR A 7 5.01 34.21 -28.35
CA TYR A 7 4.46 33.57 -27.15
C TYR A 7 5.30 33.87 -25.91
N ILE A 8 6.63 33.71 -26.01
CA ILE A 8 7.57 33.99 -24.92
C ILE A 8 7.58 35.47 -24.55
N GLN A 9 7.63 36.38 -25.52
CA GLN A 9 7.62 37.82 -25.26
C GLN A 9 6.33 38.27 -24.56
N THR A 10 5.18 37.78 -25.04
CA THR A 10 3.86 38.11 -24.49
C THR A 10 3.69 37.59 -23.06
N LEU A 11 4.20 36.39 -22.76
CA LEU A 11 4.21 35.84 -21.40
C LEU A 11 5.12 36.62 -20.44
N LYS A 12 6.31 37.06 -20.91
CA LYS A 12 7.27 37.84 -20.10
C LYS A 12 6.70 39.19 -19.67
N GLU A 13 6.01 39.86 -20.58
CA GLU A 13 5.43 41.19 -20.33
C GLU A 13 4.07 41.12 -19.63
N CYS A 14 3.45 39.93 -19.59
CA CYS A 14 2.08 39.70 -19.06
C CYS A 14 1.00 40.54 -19.78
N LYS A 15 1.29 40.96 -21.02
CA LYS A 15 0.46 41.81 -21.89
C LYS A 15 -0.40 41.01 -22.87
N ILE A 16 -0.93 39.88 -22.40
CA ILE A 16 -1.65 38.94 -23.26
C ILE A 16 -2.93 39.59 -23.84
N ASP A 17 -3.60 40.46 -23.08
CA ASP A 17 -4.80 41.17 -23.53
C ASP A 17 -4.49 42.26 -24.55
N GLU A 18 -3.40 43.03 -24.34
CA GLU A 18 -2.93 44.04 -25.30
C GLU A 18 -2.48 43.40 -26.62
N ALA A 19 -1.75 42.28 -26.55
CA ALA A 19 -1.34 41.51 -27.72
C ALA A 19 -2.54 40.91 -28.46
N PHE A 20 -3.58 40.47 -27.73
CA PHE A 20 -4.82 39.97 -28.32
C PHE A 20 -5.65 41.10 -28.96
N GLN A 21 -5.71 42.28 -28.34
CA GLN A 21 -6.38 43.46 -28.91
C GLN A 21 -5.66 43.98 -30.18
N GLN A 22 -4.33 43.93 -30.21
CA GLN A 22 -3.53 44.31 -31.39
C GLN A 22 -3.76 43.41 -32.61
N LEU A 23 -4.26 42.18 -32.41
CA LEU A 23 -4.65 41.28 -33.51
C LEU A 23 -5.95 41.73 -34.21
N LYS A 24 -6.58 42.85 -33.80
CA LYS A 24 -7.76 43.47 -34.41
C LYS A 24 -8.91 42.49 -34.69
N ILE A 25 -9.21 41.63 -33.72
CA ILE A 25 -10.28 40.64 -33.86
C ILE A 25 -11.58 41.24 -33.31
N ASP A 26 -12.23 42.09 -34.10
CA ASP A 26 -13.54 42.65 -33.78
C ASP A 26 -14.67 41.83 -34.42
N LYS A 27 -15.53 41.29 -33.55
CA LYS A 27 -16.88 40.70 -33.76
C LYS A 27 -17.03 39.55 -34.78
N VAL A 28 -17.55 38.44 -34.25
CA VAL A 28 -18.01 37.20 -34.94
C VAL A 28 -18.96 37.45 -36.12
N ASN A 29 -19.68 38.57 -36.13
CA ASN A 29 -20.79 38.82 -37.08
C ASN A 29 -20.36 39.21 -38.51
N SER A 30 -19.07 39.33 -38.84
CA SER A 30 -18.60 39.79 -40.17
C SER A 30 -17.58 38.85 -40.87
N LEU A 31 -17.23 37.72 -40.28
CA LEU A 31 -16.16 36.85 -40.80
C LEU A 31 -16.68 35.92 -41.92
N ARG A 32 -16.09 35.99 -43.12
CA ARG A 32 -16.30 35.00 -44.20
C ARG A 32 -15.80 33.61 -43.76
N ARG A 33 -16.32 32.52 -44.35
CA ARG A 33 -15.96 31.11 -44.04
C ARG A 33 -14.46 30.85 -43.84
N LYS A 34 -13.57 31.43 -44.67
CA LYS A 34 -12.10 31.27 -44.55
C LYS A 34 -11.47 32.01 -43.36
N ASN A 35 -12.10 33.06 -42.84
CA ASN A 35 -11.55 33.87 -41.75
C ASN A 35 -11.94 33.30 -40.37
N TYR A 36 -12.95 32.41 -40.32
CA TYR A 36 -13.42 31.80 -39.07
C TYR A 36 -12.44 30.76 -38.50
N GLU A 37 -11.76 30.01 -39.38
CA GLU A 37 -10.70 29.07 -38.98
C GLU A 37 -9.52 29.80 -38.31
N GLN A 38 -9.09 30.93 -38.89
CA GLN A 38 -8.01 31.76 -38.33
C GLN A 38 -8.44 32.37 -36.99
N TYR A 39 -9.69 32.83 -36.89
CA TYR A 39 -10.27 33.31 -35.65
C TYR A 39 -10.23 32.23 -34.54
N ALA A 40 -10.71 31.02 -34.84
CA ALA A 40 -10.69 29.89 -33.90
C ALA A 40 -9.26 29.56 -33.43
N GLN A 41 -8.28 29.55 -34.35
CA GLN A 41 -6.87 29.32 -34.01
C GLN A 41 -6.30 30.41 -33.09
N VAL A 42 -6.66 31.68 -33.30
CA VAL A 42 -6.23 32.77 -32.41
C VAL A 42 -6.87 32.64 -31.03
N ILE A 43 -8.15 32.26 -30.95
CA ILE A 43 -8.83 31.99 -29.65
C ILE A 43 -8.16 30.82 -28.92
N ILE A 44 -7.85 29.72 -29.61
CA ILE A 44 -7.11 28.58 -29.06
C ILE A 44 -5.76 29.05 -28.49
N CYS A 45 -5.01 29.88 -29.23
CA CYS A 45 -3.73 30.44 -28.77
C CYS A 45 -3.90 31.35 -27.55
N TYR A 46 -4.89 32.24 -27.56
CA TYR A 46 -5.21 33.12 -26.43
C TYR A 46 -5.54 32.31 -25.18
N VAL A 47 -6.39 31.28 -25.29
CA VAL A 47 -6.77 30.44 -24.16
C VAL A 47 -5.59 29.63 -23.65
N ARG A 48 -4.76 29.06 -24.54
CA ARG A 48 -3.50 28.40 -24.15
C ARG A 48 -2.58 29.31 -23.33
N LEU A 49 -2.44 30.57 -23.75
CA LEU A 49 -1.64 31.59 -23.06
C LEU A 49 -2.24 31.98 -21.70
N LYS A 50 -3.57 32.10 -21.62
CA LYS A 50 -4.30 32.56 -20.44
C LYS A 50 -4.62 31.47 -19.42
N LEU A 51 -4.53 30.19 -19.78
CA LEU A 51 -4.78 29.06 -18.87
C LEU A 51 -3.92 29.10 -17.59
N PHE A 52 -2.79 29.81 -17.61
CA PHE A 52 -1.89 29.97 -16.46
C PHE A 52 -2.09 31.27 -15.66
N THR A 53 -2.89 32.22 -16.17
CA THR A 53 -2.95 33.60 -15.66
C THR A 53 -4.36 34.16 -15.48
N ALA A 54 -5.41 33.55 -16.02
CA ALA A 54 -6.77 34.12 -16.03
C ALA A 54 -7.86 33.21 -15.48
N GLU A 55 -9.04 33.81 -15.26
CA GLU A 55 -10.24 33.14 -14.76
C GLU A 55 -10.80 32.15 -15.79
N TYR A 56 -11.02 30.91 -15.36
CA TYR A 56 -11.53 29.83 -16.21
C TYR A 56 -12.90 30.11 -16.85
N HIS A 57 -13.70 31.04 -16.32
CA HIS A 57 -15.03 31.32 -16.85
C HIS A 57 -15.01 32.15 -18.13
N ASP A 58 -14.13 33.15 -18.19
CA ASP A 58 -13.94 33.94 -19.42
C ASP A 58 -13.33 33.11 -20.54
N LEU A 59 -12.37 32.24 -20.20
CA LEU A 59 -11.73 31.34 -21.16
C LEU A 59 -12.68 30.29 -21.71
N GLU A 60 -13.54 29.73 -20.86
CA GLU A 60 -14.57 28.79 -21.29
C GLU A 60 -15.57 29.45 -22.23
N ARG A 61 -16.08 30.63 -21.84
CA ARG A 61 -17.03 31.39 -22.66
C ARG A 61 -16.47 31.67 -24.05
N LYS A 62 -15.22 32.16 -24.15
CA LYS A 62 -14.57 32.41 -25.45
C LYS A 62 -14.44 31.17 -26.32
N LEU A 63 -14.26 29.98 -25.75
CA LEU A 63 -14.24 28.71 -26.50
C LEU A 63 -15.65 28.25 -26.88
N LYS A 64 -16.62 28.38 -25.97
CA LYS A 64 -18.04 28.06 -26.24
C LYS A 64 -18.62 28.98 -27.32
N ASP A 65 -18.29 30.27 -27.31
CA ASP A 65 -18.67 31.22 -28.38
C ASP A 65 -18.17 30.77 -29.77
N VAL A 66 -17.01 30.08 -29.83
CA VAL A 66 -16.50 29.51 -31.08
C VAL A 66 -17.23 28.20 -31.43
N ALA A 67 -17.49 27.36 -30.43
CA ALA A 67 -18.10 26.04 -30.57
C ALA A 67 -19.59 26.09 -30.93
N ASP A 68 -20.33 27.05 -30.38
CA ASP A 68 -21.78 27.21 -30.53
C ASP A 68 -22.16 28.01 -31.79
N SER A 69 -21.16 28.53 -32.51
CA SER A 69 -21.36 29.29 -33.75
C SER A 69 -21.84 28.40 -34.89
N SER A 70 -22.72 28.95 -35.74
CA SER A 70 -23.14 28.30 -36.99
C SER A 70 -21.98 27.99 -37.94
N TYR A 71 -20.83 28.63 -37.76
CA TYR A 71 -19.63 28.38 -38.57
C TYR A 71 -18.73 27.25 -38.04
N TYR A 72 -19.02 26.69 -36.86
CA TYR A 72 -18.22 25.62 -36.25
C TYR A 72 -18.12 24.37 -37.14
N VAL A 73 -19.20 24.04 -37.86
CA VAL A 73 -19.24 22.89 -38.79
C VAL A 73 -18.13 22.97 -39.83
N TYR A 74 -17.74 24.17 -40.27
CA TYR A 74 -16.74 24.40 -41.31
C TYR A 74 -15.29 24.42 -40.80
N LEU A 75 -15.06 24.31 -39.49
CA LEU A 75 -13.70 24.22 -38.94
C LEU A 75 -13.06 22.88 -39.29
N LYS A 76 -11.73 22.90 -39.44
CA LYS A 76 -10.92 21.67 -39.57
C LYS A 76 -11.11 20.76 -38.37
N GLN A 77 -10.97 19.44 -38.57
CA GLN A 77 -11.16 18.48 -37.49
C GLN A 77 -10.10 18.66 -36.41
N GLN A 78 -8.86 18.99 -36.78
CA GLN A 78 -7.80 19.29 -35.82
C GLN A 78 -8.12 20.52 -34.94
N THR A 79 -8.77 21.54 -35.50
CA THR A 79 -9.17 22.75 -34.77
C THR A 79 -10.29 22.45 -33.78
N LYS A 80 -11.29 21.65 -34.19
CA LYS A 80 -12.35 21.14 -33.30
C LYS A 80 -11.76 20.32 -32.15
N ALA A 81 -10.82 19.43 -32.45
CA ALA A 81 -10.14 18.61 -31.45
C ALA A 81 -9.44 19.45 -30.37
N HIS A 82 -8.76 20.53 -30.78
CA HIS A 82 -8.10 21.44 -29.84
C HIS A 82 -9.08 22.26 -28.97
N ILE A 83 -10.23 22.66 -29.51
CA ILE A 83 -11.27 23.35 -28.74
C ILE A 83 -11.82 22.39 -27.67
N SER A 84 -12.22 21.18 -28.04
CA SER A 84 -12.72 20.16 -27.10
C SER A 84 -11.69 19.82 -26.04
N LEU A 85 -10.40 19.68 -26.39
CA LEU A 85 -9.33 19.42 -25.42
C LEU A 85 -9.09 20.58 -24.43
N LEU A 86 -9.28 21.84 -24.86
CA LEU A 86 -9.14 22.99 -23.95
C LEU A 86 -10.37 23.10 -23.03
N LEU A 87 -11.57 22.88 -23.58
CA LEU A 87 -12.80 22.82 -22.79
C LEU A 87 -12.73 21.70 -21.75
N SER A 88 -12.22 20.51 -22.10
CA SER A 88 -12.06 19.40 -21.14
C SER A 88 -11.14 19.76 -19.97
N LYS A 89 -10.02 20.45 -20.24
CA LYS A 89 -9.10 20.93 -19.19
C LYS A 89 -9.74 21.98 -18.28
N ILE A 90 -10.59 22.84 -18.84
CA ILE A 90 -11.33 23.85 -18.08
C ILE A 90 -12.40 23.18 -17.22
N ALA A 91 -13.20 22.28 -17.79
CA ALA A 91 -14.21 21.49 -17.10
C ALA A 91 -13.60 20.70 -15.93
N TYR A 92 -12.47 20.01 -16.17
CA TYR A 92 -11.72 19.32 -15.14
C TYR A 92 -11.28 20.27 -14.01
N SER A 93 -10.77 21.45 -14.36
CA SER A 93 -10.30 22.45 -13.37
C SER A 93 -11.44 23.06 -12.55
N LYS A 94 -12.67 23.03 -13.05
CA LYS A 94 -13.89 23.46 -12.35
C LYS A 94 -14.56 22.35 -11.54
N GLY A 95 -14.13 21.10 -11.71
CA GLY A 95 -14.71 19.94 -11.06
C GLY A 95 -15.84 19.26 -11.84
N GLY A 96 -16.09 19.62 -13.10
CA GLY A 96 -17.01 18.92 -13.99
C GLY A 96 -16.32 17.72 -14.63
N TRP A 97 -16.20 16.60 -13.91
CA TRP A 97 -15.37 15.46 -14.35
C TRP A 97 -15.99 14.70 -15.52
N GLU A 98 -17.31 14.47 -15.49
CA GLU A 98 -18.05 13.81 -16.57
C GLU A 98 -17.99 14.65 -17.87
N GLU A 99 -18.22 15.96 -17.76
CA GLU A 99 -18.06 16.89 -18.89
C GLU A 99 -16.62 16.87 -19.42
N ALA A 100 -15.62 16.85 -18.52
CA ALA A 100 -14.21 16.77 -18.92
C ALA A 100 -13.85 15.46 -19.63
N GLU A 101 -14.44 14.35 -19.20
CA GLU A 101 -14.26 13.04 -19.83
C GLU A 101 -14.84 13.04 -21.24
N GLN A 102 -16.11 13.43 -21.38
CA GLN A 102 -16.81 13.50 -22.64
C GLN A 102 -16.05 14.40 -23.64
N LEU A 103 -15.67 15.61 -23.24
CA LEU A 103 -14.94 16.54 -24.09
C LEU A 103 -13.54 16.03 -24.47
N ALA A 104 -12.88 15.24 -23.61
CA ALA A 104 -11.60 14.63 -23.93
C ALA A 104 -11.75 13.46 -24.92
N GLU A 105 -12.83 12.67 -24.82
CA GLU A 105 -13.18 11.64 -25.80
C GLU A 105 -13.55 12.24 -27.16
N GLU A 106 -14.36 13.30 -27.16
CA GLU A 106 -14.68 14.08 -28.36
C GLU A 106 -13.41 14.63 -29.03
N ALA A 107 -12.46 15.16 -28.25
CA ALA A 107 -11.19 15.61 -28.78
C ALA A 107 -10.40 14.49 -29.48
N MET A 108 -10.41 13.27 -28.92
CA MET A 108 -9.77 12.11 -29.56
C MET A 108 -10.50 11.67 -30.83
N ALA A 109 -11.84 11.71 -30.84
CA ALA A 109 -12.64 11.39 -32.02
C ALA A 109 -12.34 12.36 -33.17
N TYR A 110 -12.32 13.67 -32.89
CA TYR A 110 -11.93 14.69 -33.87
C TYR A 110 -10.48 14.52 -34.33
N GLY A 111 -9.57 14.17 -33.43
CA GLY A 111 -8.17 13.87 -33.79
C GLY A 111 -8.05 12.69 -34.76
N ARG A 112 -8.81 11.61 -34.56
CA ARG A 112 -8.84 10.45 -35.48
C ARG A 112 -9.41 10.84 -36.84
N ALA A 113 -10.53 11.56 -36.87
CA ALA A 113 -11.14 12.06 -38.10
C ALA A 113 -10.21 13.02 -38.87
N ALA A 114 -9.40 13.82 -38.17
CA ALA A 114 -8.40 14.68 -38.80
C ALA A 114 -7.36 13.86 -39.57
N LYS A 115 -6.86 12.78 -38.96
CA LYS A 115 -5.92 11.85 -39.59
C LYS A 115 -6.51 11.17 -40.83
N GLU A 116 -7.76 10.71 -40.75
CA GLU A 116 -8.48 10.12 -41.89
C GLU A 116 -8.68 11.11 -43.05
N ASN A 117 -8.87 12.40 -42.73
CA ASN A 117 -8.99 13.48 -43.72
C ASN A 117 -7.64 13.97 -44.28
N GLY A 118 -6.52 13.34 -43.93
CA GLY A 118 -5.17 13.74 -44.36
C GLY A 118 -4.66 15.03 -43.72
N GLU A 119 -5.24 15.47 -42.59
CA GLU A 119 -4.68 16.56 -41.79
C GLU A 119 -3.40 16.07 -41.06
N PRO A 120 -2.45 16.97 -40.69
CA PRO A 120 -1.22 16.58 -40.00
C PRO A 120 -1.50 15.85 -38.68
N ASP A 121 -0.84 14.71 -38.47
CA ASP A 121 -0.97 13.93 -37.23
C ASP A 121 -0.45 14.74 -36.03
N ASP A 122 -1.28 14.89 -35.01
CA ASP A 122 -0.93 15.60 -33.76
C ASP A 122 -0.88 14.60 -32.60
N CYS A 123 0.24 13.90 -32.50
CA CYS A 123 0.52 12.98 -31.40
C CYS A 123 0.39 13.66 -30.01
N TYR A 124 0.66 14.98 -29.92
CA TYR A 124 0.55 15.73 -28.67
C TYR A 124 -0.90 15.95 -28.24
N LEU A 125 -1.86 16.03 -29.18
CA LEU A 125 -3.29 16.08 -28.88
C LEU A 125 -3.72 14.81 -28.13
N PHE A 126 -3.42 13.63 -28.67
CA PHE A 126 -3.78 12.34 -28.07
C PHE A 126 -3.11 12.15 -26.70
N CYS A 127 -1.82 12.47 -26.59
CA CYS A 127 -1.11 12.47 -25.31
C CYS A 127 -1.83 13.34 -24.27
N ARG A 128 -2.18 14.58 -24.62
CA ARG A 128 -2.88 15.49 -23.70
C ARG A 128 -4.29 15.04 -23.34
N ALA A 129 -5.00 14.40 -24.28
CA ALA A 129 -6.34 13.87 -24.04
C ALA A 129 -6.30 12.67 -23.09
N TYR A 130 -5.43 11.69 -23.35
CA TYR A 130 -5.20 10.56 -22.45
C TYR A 130 -4.78 11.00 -21.04
N LEU A 131 -3.95 12.05 -20.92
CA LEU A 131 -3.60 12.61 -19.61
C LEU A 131 -4.81 13.24 -18.88
N VAL A 132 -5.73 13.89 -19.59
CA VAL A 132 -6.97 14.43 -18.97
C VAL A 132 -7.86 13.28 -18.51
N LEU A 133 -8.04 12.26 -19.35
CA LEU A 133 -8.82 11.07 -19.00
C LEU A 133 -8.21 10.33 -17.81
N ALA A 134 -6.88 10.15 -17.79
CA ALA A 134 -6.20 9.53 -16.66
C ALA A 134 -6.46 10.28 -15.35
N LYS A 135 -6.44 11.63 -15.39
CA LYS A 135 -6.77 12.46 -14.23
C LYS A 135 -8.23 12.34 -13.81
N VAL A 136 -9.15 12.33 -14.78
CA VAL A 136 -10.58 12.15 -14.50
C VAL A 136 -10.81 10.79 -13.84
N GLN A 137 -10.28 9.72 -14.42
CA GLN A 137 -10.38 8.36 -13.89
C GLN A 137 -9.75 8.24 -12.49
N PHE A 138 -8.61 8.89 -12.26
CA PHE A 138 -8.02 9.00 -10.92
C PHE A 138 -8.96 9.69 -9.92
N ARG A 139 -9.65 10.77 -10.33
CA ARG A 139 -10.64 11.47 -9.49
C ARG A 139 -11.90 10.64 -9.27
N GLN A 140 -12.34 9.91 -10.29
CA GLN A 140 -13.41 8.93 -10.25
C GLN A 140 -13.01 7.62 -9.53
N ARG A 141 -11.79 7.57 -8.97
CA ARG A 141 -11.30 6.48 -8.09
C ARG A 141 -10.99 5.17 -8.81
N ASP A 142 -10.78 5.22 -10.13
CA ASP A 142 -10.28 4.12 -10.95
C ASP A 142 -8.80 4.35 -11.32
N VAL A 143 -7.91 4.00 -10.38
CA VAL A 143 -6.46 4.19 -10.57
C VAL A 143 -5.87 3.22 -11.58
N TYR A 144 -6.47 2.05 -11.78
CA TYR A 144 -5.99 1.11 -12.80
C TYR A 144 -6.23 1.66 -14.20
N ARG A 145 -7.45 2.16 -14.47
CA ARG A 145 -7.74 2.83 -15.73
C ARG A 145 -6.94 4.12 -15.87
N ALA A 146 -6.73 4.86 -14.78
CA ALA A 146 -5.82 6.00 -14.78
C ALA A 146 -4.40 5.60 -15.19
N LYS A 147 -3.82 4.54 -14.62
CA LYS A 147 -2.51 3.97 -14.97
C LYS A 147 -2.44 3.57 -16.45
N LEU A 148 -3.45 2.88 -16.96
CA LEU A 148 -3.52 2.44 -18.34
C LEU A 148 -3.59 3.62 -19.32
N LEU A 149 -4.47 4.60 -19.05
CA LEU A 149 -4.57 5.81 -19.86
C LEU A 149 -3.29 6.64 -19.79
N MET A 150 -2.62 6.64 -18.65
CA MET A 150 -1.33 7.28 -18.48
C MET A 150 -0.24 6.58 -19.31
N ALA A 151 -0.26 5.24 -19.34
CA ALA A 151 0.63 4.46 -20.19
C ALA A 151 0.35 4.77 -21.65
N LYS A 152 -0.91 4.76 -22.09
CA LYS A 152 -1.32 5.18 -23.45
C LYS A 152 -0.82 6.59 -23.79
N SER A 153 -0.90 7.53 -22.85
CA SER A 153 -0.34 8.87 -23.00
C SER A 153 1.18 8.87 -23.19
N PHE A 154 1.90 7.93 -22.57
CA PHE A 154 3.32 7.69 -22.78
C PHE A 154 3.62 6.95 -24.10
N LEU A 155 2.72 6.09 -24.59
CA LEU A 155 2.87 5.36 -25.85
C LEU A 155 2.82 6.30 -27.06
N CYS A 156 1.81 7.17 -27.09
CA CYS A 156 1.64 8.18 -28.16
C CYS A 156 2.87 9.08 -28.35
N TYR A 157 3.78 9.05 -27.38
CA TYR A 157 5.02 9.78 -27.38
C TYR A 157 6.21 9.01 -27.97
N LYS A 158 6.33 7.69 -27.72
CA LYS A 158 7.52 6.90 -28.14
C LYS A 158 7.71 6.93 -29.65
N ASP A 159 6.61 7.09 -30.38
CA ASP A 159 6.57 7.15 -31.84
C ASP A 159 6.87 8.56 -32.40
N SER A 160 6.95 9.61 -31.56
CA SER A 160 7.32 10.96 -32.00
C SER A 160 8.84 11.13 -31.90
N THR A 161 9.56 10.85 -32.98
CA THR A 161 11.01 10.99 -33.10
C THR A 161 11.50 12.44 -33.18
N GLU A 162 10.62 13.43 -33.05
CA GLU A 162 10.94 14.85 -33.20
C GLU A 162 10.62 15.71 -31.95
N HIS A 163 11.66 16.44 -31.51
CA HIS A 163 11.65 17.69 -30.75
C HIS A 163 11.51 17.69 -29.21
N THR A 164 12.13 18.71 -28.61
CA THR A 164 12.17 19.12 -27.20
C THR A 164 10.82 19.27 -26.49
N ASN A 165 9.73 19.52 -27.23
CA ASN A 165 8.34 19.45 -26.74
C ASN A 165 8.01 18.07 -26.19
N GLY A 166 8.69 17.06 -26.70
CA GLY A 166 8.63 15.75 -26.19
C GLY A 166 9.14 15.66 -24.74
N HIS A 167 10.41 16.00 -24.52
CA HIS A 167 11.03 15.87 -23.20
C HIS A 167 10.26 16.64 -22.10
N TYR A 168 9.67 17.78 -22.46
CA TYR A 168 8.71 18.50 -21.63
C TYR A 168 7.49 17.66 -21.22
N MET A 169 6.85 16.99 -22.17
CA MET A 169 5.68 16.16 -21.91
C MET A 169 6.06 14.92 -21.09
N ARG A 170 7.26 14.34 -21.23
CA ARG A 170 7.76 13.25 -20.37
C ARG A 170 7.89 13.69 -18.91
N ALA A 171 8.55 14.81 -18.64
CA ALA A 171 8.68 15.36 -17.29
C ALA A 171 7.32 15.69 -16.67
N ARG A 172 6.39 16.23 -17.47
CA ARG A 172 5.02 16.50 -17.04
C ARG A 172 4.23 15.23 -16.77
N LEU A 173 4.38 14.18 -17.60
CA LEU A 173 3.72 12.89 -17.40
C LEU A 173 4.20 12.23 -16.11
N LEU A 174 5.50 12.25 -15.88
CA LEU A 174 6.16 11.73 -14.70
C LEU A 174 5.65 12.36 -13.38
N SER A 175 5.41 13.67 -13.37
CA SER A 175 4.73 14.38 -12.26
C SER A 175 3.42 13.75 -11.83
N HIS A 176 2.62 13.41 -12.84
CA HIS A 176 1.29 12.87 -12.64
C HIS A 176 1.38 11.38 -12.32
N TYR A 177 2.37 10.66 -12.87
CA TYR A 177 2.72 9.31 -12.42
C TYR A 177 3.09 9.28 -10.95
N ALA A 178 3.93 10.20 -10.46
CA ALA A 178 4.31 10.29 -9.05
C ALA A 178 3.12 10.61 -8.13
N GLN A 179 2.10 11.30 -8.65
CA GLN A 179 0.86 11.59 -7.93
C GLN A 179 -0.13 10.42 -7.92
N ILE A 180 -0.04 9.51 -8.90
CA ILE A 180 -1.01 8.43 -9.14
C ILE A 180 -0.47 7.07 -8.69
N CYS A 181 0.84 6.84 -8.81
CA CYS A 181 1.49 5.54 -8.66
C CYS A 181 2.60 5.60 -7.61
N MET A 182 2.65 4.53 -6.82
CA MET A 182 3.64 4.22 -5.80
C MET A 182 5.08 4.63 -6.19
N LEU A 183 5.78 5.14 -5.18
CA LEU A 183 7.01 5.92 -5.29
C LEU A 183 8.13 5.19 -6.04
N ASP A 184 8.29 3.89 -5.80
CA ASP A 184 9.53 3.16 -6.13
C ASP A 184 9.82 3.04 -7.64
N HIS A 185 8.81 2.71 -8.46
CA HIS A 185 9.00 2.56 -9.91
C HIS A 185 9.04 3.91 -10.64
N THR A 186 8.32 4.90 -10.09
CA THR A 186 8.32 6.26 -10.64
C THR A 186 9.68 6.91 -10.44
N ILE A 187 10.39 6.64 -9.34
CA ILE A 187 11.70 7.21 -9.01
C ILE A 187 12.79 6.79 -10.03
N VAL A 188 12.84 5.52 -10.42
CA VAL A 188 13.87 5.01 -11.35
C VAL A 188 13.65 5.56 -12.77
N ILE A 189 12.40 5.47 -13.25
CA ILE A 189 12.01 6.01 -14.56
C ILE A 189 12.15 7.55 -14.58
N ALA A 190 11.86 8.22 -13.46
CA ALA A 190 12.02 9.66 -13.30
C ALA A 190 13.46 10.11 -13.49
N THR A 191 14.38 9.47 -12.78
CA THR A 191 15.79 9.88 -12.73
C THR A 191 16.43 9.77 -14.10
N SER A 192 16.25 8.61 -14.77
CA SER A 192 16.74 8.38 -16.12
C SER A 192 16.15 9.37 -17.15
N LEU A 193 14.84 9.61 -17.11
CA LEU A 193 14.19 10.53 -18.06
C LEU A 193 14.57 12.00 -17.84
N ILE A 194 14.82 12.41 -16.59
CA ILE A 194 15.25 13.77 -16.24
C ILE A 194 16.68 14.01 -16.74
N GLU A 195 17.57 13.03 -16.59
CA GLU A 195 18.96 13.10 -17.06
C GLU A 195 19.04 13.16 -18.59
N GLU A 196 18.30 12.30 -19.30
CA GLU A 196 18.18 12.35 -20.77
C GLU A 196 17.66 13.71 -21.23
N SER A 197 16.61 14.23 -20.57
CA SER A 197 16.01 15.51 -20.93
C SER A 197 16.97 16.67 -20.75
N LYS A 198 17.86 16.62 -19.75
CA LYS A 198 18.89 17.63 -19.52
C LYS A 198 20.01 17.56 -20.56
N GLN A 199 20.48 16.38 -20.91
CA GLN A 199 21.53 16.20 -21.94
C GLN A 199 21.07 16.71 -23.32
N VAL A 200 19.83 16.40 -23.71
CA VAL A 200 19.22 16.93 -24.93
C VAL A 200 19.03 18.44 -24.86
N TYR A 201 18.71 18.96 -23.67
CA TYR A 201 18.56 20.40 -23.46
C TYR A 201 19.89 21.17 -23.64
N ASP A 202 20.95 20.68 -23.01
CA ASP A 202 22.29 21.28 -23.03
C ASP A 202 22.91 21.22 -24.43
N SER A 203 22.64 20.15 -25.20
CA SER A 203 23.15 19.97 -26.57
C SER A 203 22.39 20.77 -27.64
N ALA A 204 21.14 21.13 -27.40
CA ALA A 204 20.27 21.72 -28.43
C ALA A 204 20.16 23.26 -28.38
N GLY A 205 20.88 23.94 -27.48
CA GLY A 205 21.01 25.41 -27.48
C GLY A 205 19.72 26.20 -27.18
N TYR A 206 18.69 25.55 -26.62
CA TYR A 206 17.40 26.18 -26.31
C TYR A 206 17.45 27.09 -25.07
N LYS A 207 16.49 28.02 -24.94
CA LYS A 207 16.45 29.02 -23.86
C LYS A 207 15.99 28.45 -22.49
N PRO A 208 16.89 28.25 -21.50
CA PRO A 208 16.71 27.36 -20.30
C PRO A 208 15.46 27.58 -19.45
N TYR A 209 14.85 28.75 -19.53
CA TYR A 209 13.93 29.25 -18.53
C TYR A 209 12.48 28.76 -18.63
N PHE A 210 12.09 28.05 -19.69
CA PHE A 210 10.70 27.62 -19.89
C PHE A 210 10.46 26.17 -19.43
N TYR A 211 11.35 25.24 -19.79
CA TYR A 211 11.18 23.81 -19.53
C TYR A 211 11.98 23.31 -18.32
N LEU A 212 13.18 23.83 -18.12
CA LEU A 212 14.06 23.44 -17.00
C LEU A 212 13.41 23.63 -15.62
N PRO A 213 12.61 24.68 -15.35
CA PRO A 213 11.95 24.81 -14.06
C PRO A 213 10.96 23.69 -13.75
N GLU A 214 10.20 23.22 -14.75
CA GLU A 214 9.31 22.09 -14.54
C GLU A 214 10.12 20.80 -14.31
N ILE A 215 11.15 20.52 -15.11
CA ILE A 215 12.03 19.35 -14.94
C ILE A 215 12.62 19.32 -13.53
N ASN A 216 13.26 20.41 -13.11
CA ASN A 216 13.86 20.54 -11.78
C ASN A 216 12.83 20.43 -10.65
N SER A 217 11.60 20.92 -10.85
CA SER A 217 10.55 20.78 -9.83
C SER A 217 10.12 19.33 -9.62
N HIS A 218 10.05 18.53 -10.69
CA HIS A 218 9.74 17.11 -10.59
C HIS A 218 10.91 16.33 -10.02
N TRP A 219 12.15 16.68 -10.40
CA TRP A 219 13.34 16.08 -9.80
C TRP A 219 13.39 16.29 -8.29
N GLY A 220 13.14 17.53 -7.84
CA GLY A 220 13.05 17.83 -6.43
C GLY A 220 11.95 17.05 -5.73
N ALA A 221 10.77 16.89 -6.35
CA ALA A 221 9.68 16.09 -5.78
C ALA A 221 10.07 14.60 -5.61
N VAL A 222 10.78 14.04 -6.58
CA VAL A 222 11.27 12.65 -6.55
C VAL A 222 12.32 12.45 -5.46
N LEU A 223 13.29 13.36 -5.34
CA LEU A 223 14.31 13.32 -4.29
C LEU A 223 13.69 13.43 -2.88
N ILE A 224 12.70 14.33 -2.68
CA ILE A 224 11.97 14.42 -1.41
C ILE A 224 11.24 13.10 -1.11
N ALA A 225 10.67 12.46 -2.13
CA ALA A 225 9.96 11.19 -2.00
C ALA A 225 10.89 10.02 -1.63
N GLN A 226 12.13 10.02 -2.12
CA GLN A 226 13.16 9.04 -1.74
C GLN A 226 13.55 9.15 -0.25
N GLY A 227 13.33 10.32 0.36
CA GLY A 227 13.72 10.55 1.75
C GLY A 227 15.22 10.73 1.95
N GLU A 228 15.98 10.86 0.85
CA GLU A 228 17.44 11.00 0.80
C GLU A 228 17.82 12.25 -0.04
N GLU A 229 19.01 12.81 0.18
CA GLU A 229 19.53 13.98 -0.57
C GLU A 229 18.63 15.24 -0.58
N TYR A 230 18.03 15.61 0.57
CA TYR A 230 17.17 16.79 0.68
C TYR A 230 17.83 18.11 0.20
N ASP A 231 19.14 18.25 0.37
CA ASP A 231 19.90 19.40 -0.12
C ASP A 231 19.88 19.52 -1.64
N LYS A 232 20.07 18.40 -2.35
CA LYS A 232 20.01 18.36 -3.81
C LYS A 232 18.59 18.64 -4.29
N ALA A 233 17.58 18.12 -3.59
CA ALA A 233 16.18 18.45 -3.88
C ALA A 233 15.94 19.97 -3.80
N ARG A 234 16.43 20.61 -2.73
CA ARG A 234 16.35 22.06 -2.53
C ARG A 234 17.13 22.84 -3.58
N GLU A 235 18.30 22.38 -4.00
CA GLU A 235 19.10 23.01 -5.05
C GLU A 235 18.30 23.09 -6.36
N LYS A 236 17.76 21.95 -6.83
CA LYS A 236 16.95 21.90 -8.05
C LYS A 236 15.70 22.78 -7.95
N LEU A 237 15.00 22.73 -6.82
CA LEU A 237 13.80 23.54 -6.60
C LEU A 237 14.09 25.04 -6.54
N LYS A 238 15.18 25.45 -5.89
CA LYS A 238 15.63 26.86 -5.85
C LYS A 238 16.03 27.35 -7.23
N GLU A 239 16.74 26.53 -8.01
CA GLU A 239 17.07 26.85 -9.39
C GLU A 239 15.81 27.04 -10.25
N ALA A 240 14.85 26.12 -10.15
CA ALA A 240 13.56 26.23 -10.82
C ALA A 240 12.83 27.53 -10.44
N PHE A 241 12.75 27.84 -9.15
CA PHE A 241 12.13 29.06 -8.66
C PHE A 241 12.84 30.32 -9.18
N ARG A 242 14.17 30.33 -9.16
CA ARG A 242 15.00 31.46 -9.64
C ARG A 242 14.76 31.73 -11.11
N LEU A 243 14.77 30.68 -11.95
CA LEU A 243 14.52 30.80 -13.39
C LEU A 243 13.11 31.36 -13.68
N LEU A 244 12.08 30.87 -13.00
CA LEU A 244 10.71 31.40 -13.15
C LEU A 244 10.60 32.83 -12.63
N HIS A 245 11.26 33.17 -11.52
CA HIS A 245 11.19 34.52 -10.97
C HIS A 245 11.90 35.54 -11.86
N MET A 246 13.09 35.19 -12.36
CA MET A 246 13.91 36.05 -13.21
C MET A 246 13.27 36.30 -14.58
N HIS A 247 12.69 35.27 -15.21
CA HIS A 247 12.15 35.40 -16.56
C HIS A 247 10.65 35.64 -16.63
N PHE A 248 9.89 35.26 -15.59
CA PHE A 248 8.43 35.36 -15.56
C PHE A 248 7.95 36.01 -14.26
N PRO A 249 8.42 37.20 -13.87
CA PRO A 249 8.19 37.77 -12.53
C PRO A 249 6.70 37.95 -12.18
N LYS A 250 5.88 38.35 -13.15
CA LYS A 250 4.45 38.67 -12.97
C LYS A 250 3.47 37.54 -13.31
N CYS A 251 3.94 36.41 -13.84
CA CYS A 251 3.09 35.28 -14.25
C CYS A 251 3.57 33.95 -13.63
N MET A 252 2.99 32.82 -14.04
CA MET A 252 3.34 31.46 -13.57
C MET A 252 3.18 31.22 -12.05
N ASN A 253 2.29 31.98 -11.38
CA ASN A 253 2.09 31.90 -9.93
C ASN A 253 1.68 30.50 -9.45
N ARG A 254 0.98 29.73 -10.29
CA ARG A 254 0.60 28.34 -9.96
C ARG A 254 1.81 27.42 -9.81
N GLN A 255 2.77 27.53 -10.73
CA GLN A 255 4.01 26.73 -10.69
C GLN A 255 4.92 27.23 -9.55
N LYS A 256 5.06 28.55 -9.39
CA LYS A 256 5.80 29.14 -8.26
C LYS A 256 5.25 28.65 -6.92
N ALA A 257 3.92 28.63 -6.75
CA ALA A 257 3.27 28.12 -5.55
C ALA A 257 3.56 26.62 -5.34
N HIS A 258 3.59 25.83 -6.41
CA HIS A 258 3.93 24.41 -6.33
C HIS A 258 5.40 24.16 -5.96
N ILE A 259 6.33 24.97 -6.46
CA ILE A 259 7.75 24.87 -6.07
C ILE A 259 7.91 25.28 -4.60
N CYS A 260 7.21 26.33 -4.14
CA CYS A 260 7.19 26.70 -2.72
C CYS A 260 6.63 25.56 -1.85
N TYR A 261 5.57 24.88 -2.28
CA TYR A 261 5.07 23.67 -1.62
C TYR A 261 6.16 22.62 -1.46
N LEU A 262 6.86 22.26 -2.55
CA LEU A 262 7.90 21.24 -2.53
C LEU A 262 9.09 21.65 -1.65
N LEU A 263 9.51 22.92 -1.71
CA LEU A 263 10.54 23.45 -0.83
C LEU A 263 10.12 23.34 0.64
N GLY A 264 8.90 23.74 0.98
CA GLY A 264 8.37 23.59 2.34
C GLY A 264 8.34 22.12 2.80
N MET A 265 7.90 21.20 1.92
CA MET A 265 7.90 19.77 2.21
C MET A 265 9.31 19.21 2.41
N SER A 266 10.32 19.67 1.65
CA SER A 266 11.70 19.21 1.82
C SER A 266 12.25 19.52 3.21
N PHE A 267 12.01 20.73 3.72
CA PHE A 267 12.45 21.11 5.07
C PHE A 267 11.63 20.43 6.16
N LEU A 268 10.31 20.31 5.97
CA LEU A 268 9.46 19.65 6.95
C LEU A 268 9.82 18.16 7.10
N LYS A 269 10.05 17.46 5.98
CA LYS A 269 10.40 16.03 5.98
C LYS A 269 11.78 15.77 6.58
N GLU A 270 12.76 16.62 6.29
CA GLU A 270 14.07 16.54 6.93
C GLU A 270 14.00 16.82 8.44
N ALA A 271 13.14 17.76 8.87
CA ALA A 271 12.91 18.03 10.29
C ALA A 271 12.20 16.87 11.03
N GLU A 272 11.57 15.95 10.30
CA GLU A 272 11.00 14.72 10.86
C GLU A 272 12.08 13.64 11.10
N LEU A 273 13.29 13.78 10.53
CA LEU A 273 14.36 12.81 10.72
C LEU A 273 14.92 12.79 12.15
N PRO A 274 15.30 11.62 12.67
CA PRO A 274 15.90 11.50 14.01
C PRO A 274 17.23 12.26 14.11
N GLY A 275 17.44 12.97 15.23
CA GLY A 275 18.72 13.63 15.53
C GLY A 275 18.97 14.96 14.80
N VAL A 276 18.05 15.41 13.94
CA VAL A 276 18.17 16.67 13.20
C VAL A 276 17.65 17.86 14.03
N GLU A 277 18.39 18.98 14.02
CA GLU A 277 17.96 20.22 14.67
C GLU A 277 16.77 20.85 13.90
N LYS A 278 15.59 20.81 14.51
CA LYS A 278 14.34 21.17 13.83
C LYS A 278 14.13 22.67 13.63
N GLY A 279 14.65 23.51 14.52
CA GLY A 279 14.26 24.92 14.61
C GLY A 279 14.45 25.70 13.29
N ALA A 280 15.67 25.66 12.73
CA ALA A 280 15.97 26.34 11.47
C ALA A 280 15.19 25.77 10.27
N LEU A 281 15.00 24.45 10.24
CA LEU A 281 14.26 23.77 9.17
C LEU A 281 12.77 24.12 9.20
N LEU A 282 12.14 24.12 10.38
CA LEU A 282 10.73 24.49 10.54
C LEU A 282 10.49 25.96 10.17
N ALA A 283 11.42 26.87 10.51
CA ALA A 283 11.34 28.27 10.09
C ALA A 283 11.40 28.43 8.55
N GLN A 284 12.24 27.65 7.88
CA GLN A 284 12.27 27.61 6.41
C GLN A 284 10.98 27.00 5.84
N ALA A 285 10.46 25.92 6.43
CA ALA A 285 9.20 25.31 6.02
C ALA A 285 8.04 26.31 6.12
N GLU A 286 7.93 27.05 7.23
CA GLU A 286 6.94 28.12 7.41
C GLU A 286 7.05 29.18 6.32
N LEU A 287 8.26 29.67 6.04
CA LEU A 287 8.50 30.69 5.03
C LEU A 287 7.99 30.26 3.65
N TYR A 288 8.29 29.03 3.23
CA TYR A 288 7.89 28.54 1.92
C TYR A 288 6.40 28.20 1.85
N PHE A 289 5.80 27.60 2.88
CA PHE A 289 4.35 27.38 2.89
C PHE A 289 3.56 28.69 2.98
N GLY A 290 4.07 29.70 3.69
CA GLY A 290 3.48 31.05 3.70
C GLY A 290 3.51 31.71 2.30
N LYS A 291 4.64 31.59 1.58
CA LYS A 291 4.75 32.02 0.17
C LYS A 291 3.78 31.27 -0.73
N GLU A 292 3.66 29.95 -0.57
CA GLU A 292 2.67 29.14 -1.30
C GLU A 292 1.25 29.67 -1.06
N LEU A 293 0.86 29.83 0.21
CA LEU A 293 -0.49 30.25 0.59
C LEU A 293 -0.83 31.62 -0.03
N LYS A 294 0.09 32.59 0.05
CA LYS A 294 -0.07 33.93 -0.55
C LYS A 294 -0.27 33.84 -2.07
N LEU A 295 0.54 33.04 -2.76
CA LEU A 295 0.41 32.86 -4.21
C LEU A 295 -0.92 32.18 -4.59
N ARG A 296 -1.39 31.20 -3.80
CA ARG A 296 -2.68 30.52 -4.05
C ARG A 296 -3.88 31.42 -3.77
N LEU A 297 -3.86 32.20 -2.70
CA LEU A 297 -4.92 33.17 -2.40
C LEU A 297 -5.03 34.25 -3.49
N GLY A 298 -3.90 34.66 -4.08
CA GLY A 298 -3.90 35.56 -5.23
C GLY A 298 -4.39 34.94 -6.54
N LEU A 299 -4.44 33.60 -6.65
CA LEU A 299 -4.89 32.87 -7.84
C LEU A 299 -6.39 32.54 -7.80
N TYR A 300 -6.92 32.21 -6.62
CA TYR A 300 -8.30 31.76 -6.46
C TYR A 300 -9.10 32.84 -5.74
N LEU A 301 -10.11 33.40 -6.41
CA LEU A 301 -11.02 34.42 -5.87
C LEU A 301 -11.82 33.95 -4.64
N LYS A 302 -11.92 32.63 -4.44
CA LYS A 302 -12.63 32.03 -3.31
C LYS A 302 -11.61 31.40 -2.35
N PRO A 303 -11.69 31.68 -1.04
CA PRO A 303 -10.81 31.07 -0.03
C PRO A 303 -11.08 29.57 0.18
N TRP A 304 -12.07 29.01 -0.52
CA TRP A 304 -12.54 27.64 -0.43
C TRP A 304 -12.04 26.82 -1.64
N HIS A 305 -10.76 26.44 -1.62
CA HIS A 305 -10.13 25.60 -2.65
C HIS A 305 -9.21 24.56 -1.98
N SER A 306 -9.21 23.31 -2.46
CA SER A 306 -8.47 22.20 -1.84
C SER A 306 -6.97 22.46 -1.71
N THR A 307 -6.37 23.13 -2.70
CA THR A 307 -4.94 23.50 -2.63
C THR A 307 -4.63 24.61 -1.62
N ILE A 308 -5.60 25.47 -1.30
CA ILE A 308 -5.49 26.44 -0.20
C ILE A 308 -5.63 25.70 1.13
N ALA A 309 -6.58 24.77 1.24
CA ALA A 309 -6.74 23.93 2.44
C ALA A 309 -5.47 23.13 2.74
N ARG A 310 -4.85 22.51 1.72
CA ARG A 310 -3.56 21.82 1.86
C ARG A 310 -2.44 22.74 2.37
N ALA A 311 -2.31 23.95 1.81
CA ALA A 311 -1.30 24.91 2.25
C ALA A 311 -1.50 25.31 3.72
N ARG A 312 -2.76 25.49 4.14
CA ARG A 312 -3.12 25.74 5.55
C ARG A 312 -2.81 24.54 6.45
N ASN A 313 -3.13 23.32 6.03
CA ASN A 313 -2.79 22.10 6.75
C ASN A 313 -1.28 21.94 6.95
N ASN A 314 -0.47 22.28 5.94
CA ASN A 314 0.98 22.24 6.05
C ASN A 314 1.52 23.27 7.04
N LEU A 315 1.01 24.51 7.01
CA LEU A 315 1.35 25.52 8.02
C LEU A 315 0.93 25.09 9.42
N ALA A 316 -0.26 24.51 9.57
CA ALA A 316 -0.72 23.98 10.84
C ALA A 316 0.21 22.87 11.36
N GLN A 317 0.67 21.97 10.48
CA GLN A 317 1.64 20.95 10.84
C GLN A 317 2.96 21.58 11.32
N VAL A 318 3.50 22.56 10.59
CA VAL A 318 4.72 23.27 11.02
C VAL A 318 4.54 23.94 12.39
N TYR A 319 3.42 24.65 12.61
CA TYR A 319 3.11 25.26 13.90
C TYR A 319 2.96 24.23 15.03
N THR A 320 2.42 23.05 14.72
CA THR A 320 2.33 21.94 15.67
C THR A 320 3.72 21.44 16.08
N GLU A 321 4.65 21.32 15.12
CA GLU A 321 6.02 20.85 15.38
C GLU A 321 6.89 21.91 16.08
N ILE A 322 6.66 23.21 15.84
CA ILE A 322 7.33 24.30 16.59
C ILE A 322 6.89 24.27 18.06
N GLY A 323 5.59 24.06 18.30
CA GLY A 323 5.01 24.00 19.63
C GLY A 323 4.90 25.37 20.34
N GLY A 324 4.27 25.37 21.50
CA GLY A 324 3.97 26.57 22.28
C GLY A 324 2.54 27.08 22.07
N GLU A 325 1.97 27.71 23.10
CA GLU A 325 0.55 28.06 23.17
C GLU A 325 0.08 28.91 21.97
N HIS A 326 0.82 29.97 21.65
CA HIS A 326 0.55 30.85 20.50
C HIS A 326 0.55 30.11 19.15
N TYR A 327 1.49 29.17 18.96
CA TYR A 327 1.57 28.40 17.72
C TYR A 327 0.46 27.34 17.63
N PHE A 328 0.04 26.75 18.76
CA PHE A 328 -1.10 25.84 18.79
C PHE A 328 -2.41 26.54 18.39
N GLU A 329 -2.65 27.77 18.87
CA GLU A 329 -3.83 28.53 18.47
C GLU A 329 -3.83 28.85 16.98
N ARG A 330 -2.70 29.30 16.44
CA ARG A 330 -2.52 29.52 15.00
C ARG A 330 -2.71 28.24 14.18
N ALA A 331 -2.23 27.11 14.68
CA ALA A 331 -2.40 25.82 14.01
C ALA A 331 -3.89 25.44 13.92
N ILE A 332 -4.65 25.62 15.01
CA ILE A 332 -6.09 25.37 15.03
C ILE A 332 -6.83 26.29 14.06
N GLU A 333 -6.51 27.59 14.05
CA GLU A 333 -7.10 28.55 13.11
C GLU A 333 -6.88 28.12 11.65
N MET A 334 -5.65 27.70 11.32
CA MET A 334 -5.32 27.21 9.98
C MET A 334 -6.11 25.95 9.61
N VAL A 335 -6.24 24.98 10.51
CA VAL A 335 -7.00 23.75 10.27
C VAL A 335 -8.50 24.03 10.13
N ASP A 336 -9.07 24.91 10.94
CA ASP A 336 -10.48 25.32 10.82
C ASP A 336 -10.75 26.00 9.48
N LEU A 337 -9.85 26.86 9.02
CA LEU A 337 -9.93 27.48 7.70
C LEU A 337 -9.70 26.47 6.57
N ALA A 338 -8.92 25.41 6.79
CA ALA A 338 -8.73 24.32 5.82
C ALA A 338 -10.00 23.46 5.72
N LEU A 339 -10.59 23.08 6.86
CA LEU A 339 -11.86 22.35 6.94
C LEU A 339 -12.97 23.13 6.23
N LYS A 340 -13.17 24.41 6.56
CA LYS A 340 -14.15 25.26 5.84
C LYS A 340 -13.84 25.35 4.34
N GLY A 341 -12.57 25.31 3.96
CA GLY A 341 -12.16 25.30 2.55
C GLY A 341 -12.44 23.99 1.81
N ASN A 342 -12.50 22.86 2.54
CA ASN A 342 -12.83 21.54 2.01
C ASN A 342 -14.35 21.28 1.95
N TYR A 343 -15.15 22.02 2.73
CA TYR A 343 -16.61 21.98 2.72
C TYR A 343 -17.20 23.09 1.84
N SER A 344 -17.83 22.74 0.73
CA SER A 344 -18.49 23.68 -0.18
C SER A 344 -19.82 24.24 0.36
N ARG A 345 -19.83 24.82 1.56
CA ARG A 345 -20.81 25.80 2.09
C ARG A 345 -20.57 26.03 3.58
N GLN A 346 -20.75 27.28 4.01
CA GLN A 346 -20.81 27.69 5.41
C GLN A 346 -21.93 26.93 6.12
N ASP A 347 -21.57 25.97 6.97
CA ASP A 347 -22.39 25.55 8.11
C ASP A 347 -21.46 24.90 9.12
N SER A 348 -21.53 25.38 10.36
CA SER A 348 -20.91 24.72 11.52
C SER A 348 -21.38 23.26 11.58
N ALA A 349 -20.47 22.37 11.95
CA ALA A 349 -20.61 20.94 12.18
C ALA A 349 -21.96 20.45 12.78
N ALA A 350 -23.04 20.49 11.99
CA ALA A 350 -24.36 20.06 12.41
C ALA A 350 -24.61 18.62 11.91
N LYS A 351 -24.55 17.67 12.86
CA LYS A 351 -24.80 16.22 12.76
C LYS A 351 -23.70 15.39 12.03
N LYS A 352 -23.17 14.37 12.71
CA LYS A 352 -22.12 13.43 12.22
C LYS A 352 -22.39 12.92 10.80
N LEU A 353 -23.63 12.55 10.48
CA LEU A 353 -24.02 12.07 9.15
C LEU A 353 -23.90 13.14 8.04
N SER A 354 -24.26 14.40 8.32
CA SER A 354 -24.11 15.50 7.35
C SER A 354 -22.65 15.80 7.06
N ALA A 355 -21.80 15.79 8.10
CA ALA A 355 -20.36 15.97 7.95
C ALA A 355 -19.74 14.87 7.07
N LEU A 356 -20.11 13.62 7.30
CA LEU A 356 -19.66 12.48 6.50
C LEU A 356 -20.08 12.57 5.02
N GLN A 357 -21.34 12.95 4.75
CA GLN A 357 -21.82 13.17 3.37
C GLN A 357 -21.10 14.33 2.68
N LYS A 358 -20.77 15.40 3.41
CA LYS A 358 -19.99 16.54 2.87
C LYS A 358 -18.53 16.15 2.57
N ILE A 359 -17.90 15.35 3.44
CA ILE A 359 -16.55 14.81 3.17
C ILE A 359 -16.57 13.94 1.91
N LYS A 360 -17.57 13.06 1.81
CA LYS A 360 -17.81 12.19 0.67
C LYS A 360 -17.94 12.96 -0.65
N GLY A 361 -18.71 14.04 -0.66
CA GLY A 361 -18.91 14.91 -1.83
C GLY A 361 -17.83 15.98 -2.05
N SER A 362 -16.76 16.01 -1.25
CA SER A 362 -15.69 17.00 -1.38
C SER A 362 -14.82 16.73 -2.60
N ASN A 363 -14.29 17.79 -3.23
CA ASN A 363 -13.29 17.71 -4.30
C ASN A 363 -11.97 17.07 -3.84
N SER A 364 -11.71 16.98 -2.52
CA SER A 364 -10.52 16.34 -1.96
C SER A 364 -10.82 15.70 -0.60
N PRO A 365 -11.43 14.50 -0.57
CA PRO A 365 -11.82 13.83 0.67
C PRO A 365 -10.62 13.49 1.57
N PHE A 366 -9.46 13.19 0.99
CA PHE A 366 -8.23 12.92 1.73
C PHE A 366 -7.66 14.14 2.46
N GLU A 367 -7.75 15.33 1.86
CA GLU A 367 -7.35 16.56 2.55
C GLU A 367 -8.32 16.87 3.70
N ALA A 368 -9.59 16.51 3.59
CA ALA A 368 -10.54 16.60 4.70
C ALA A 368 -10.18 15.63 5.84
N ILE A 369 -9.84 14.37 5.55
CA ILE A 369 -9.34 13.41 6.54
C ILE A 369 -8.06 13.93 7.21
N ARG A 370 -7.09 14.42 6.44
CA ARG A 370 -5.84 15.01 6.96
C ARG A 370 -6.13 16.20 7.89
N SER A 371 -7.09 17.04 7.53
CA SER A 371 -7.49 18.18 8.36
C SER A 371 -8.09 17.72 9.70
N LEU A 372 -8.97 16.71 9.68
CA LEU A 372 -9.54 16.10 10.90
C LEU A 372 -8.46 15.46 11.77
N PHE A 373 -7.53 14.70 11.17
CA PHE A 373 -6.39 14.13 11.87
C PHE A 373 -5.54 15.21 12.57
N LEU A 374 -5.18 16.28 11.85
CA LEU A 374 -4.39 17.39 12.43
C LEU A 374 -5.14 18.08 13.56
N LEU A 375 -6.45 18.32 13.41
CA LEU A 375 -7.27 18.89 14.46
C LEU A 375 -7.29 17.99 15.71
N ALA A 376 -7.52 16.68 15.53
CA ALA A 376 -7.50 15.72 16.63
C ALA A 376 -6.15 15.69 17.35
N ARG A 377 -5.04 15.70 16.58
CA ARG A 377 -3.68 15.78 17.12
C ARG A 377 -3.46 17.05 17.93
N LEU A 378 -3.88 18.20 17.42
CA LEU A 378 -3.79 19.49 18.13
C LEU A 378 -4.57 19.47 19.44
N LYS A 379 -5.81 18.97 19.43
CA LYS A 379 -6.65 18.85 20.64
C LYS A 379 -6.05 17.92 21.67
N TYR A 380 -5.45 16.81 21.23
CA TYR A 380 -4.73 15.89 22.10
C TYR A 380 -3.46 16.51 22.69
N LEU A 381 -2.68 17.26 21.90
CA LEU A 381 -1.51 17.98 22.41
C LEU A 381 -1.91 19.07 23.40
N GLN A 382 -3.04 19.77 23.19
CA GLN A 382 -3.59 20.72 24.16
C GLN A 382 -3.93 20.04 25.51
N PHE A 383 -4.45 18.80 25.45
CA PHE A 383 -4.68 17.99 26.63
C PHE A 383 -3.35 17.62 27.34
N ARG A 384 -2.39 17.02 26.62
CA ARG A 384 -1.09 16.58 27.20
C ARG A 384 -0.21 17.74 27.71
N ALA A 385 -0.22 18.89 27.03
CA ALA A 385 0.57 20.06 27.42
C ALA A 385 0.07 20.77 28.69
N LYS A 386 -0.92 20.21 29.41
CA LYS A 386 -1.56 20.82 30.58
C LYS A 386 -2.10 22.24 30.32
N LEU A 387 -2.53 22.55 29.08
CA LEU A 387 -3.19 23.82 28.74
C LEU A 387 -4.63 23.95 29.31
N LYS A 388 -4.97 23.16 30.35
CA LYS A 388 -6.20 23.19 31.17
C LYS A 388 -7.54 23.36 30.43
N LYS A 389 -7.64 23.00 29.15
CA LYS A 389 -8.91 23.07 28.42
C LYS A 389 -9.75 21.82 28.72
N LYS A 390 -10.70 21.94 29.65
CA LYS A 390 -11.71 20.90 29.94
C LYS A 390 -12.39 20.46 28.65
N GLY A 391 -12.44 19.15 28.39
CA GLY A 391 -13.10 18.58 27.21
C GLY A 391 -12.23 18.39 25.96
N ALA A 392 -10.96 18.85 25.95
CA ALA A 392 -10.09 18.72 24.77
C ALA A 392 -9.85 17.26 24.33
N LEU A 393 -9.71 16.33 25.27
CA LEU A 393 -9.56 14.90 24.97
C LEU A 393 -10.82 14.29 24.33
N LYS A 394 -12.01 14.74 24.75
CA LYS A 394 -13.29 14.34 24.14
C LYS A 394 -13.44 14.91 22.74
N GLU A 395 -13.09 16.18 22.54
CA GLU A 395 -13.06 16.79 21.21
C GLU A 395 -12.07 16.07 20.27
N ALA A 396 -10.90 15.68 20.78
CA ALA A 396 -9.92 14.89 20.03
C ALA A 396 -10.52 13.54 19.60
N TRP A 397 -11.19 12.84 20.51
CA TRP A 397 -11.89 11.58 20.25
C TRP A 397 -13.00 11.72 19.19
N ASP A 398 -13.90 12.69 19.37
CA ASP A 398 -15.00 12.91 18.42
C ASP A 398 -14.47 13.25 17.02
N THR A 399 -13.37 14.01 16.94
CA THR A 399 -12.74 14.41 15.68
C THR A 399 -12.04 13.23 14.99
N ILE A 400 -11.25 12.43 15.74
CA ILE A 400 -10.53 11.30 15.16
C ILE A 400 -11.48 10.18 14.75
N ASN A 401 -12.55 9.96 15.53
CA ASN A 401 -13.59 9.00 15.18
C ASN A 401 -14.34 9.44 13.91
N LEU A 402 -14.60 10.74 13.73
CA LEU A 402 -15.14 11.24 12.47
C LEU A 402 -14.19 10.98 11.28
N ALA A 403 -12.87 11.13 11.47
CA ALA A 403 -11.88 10.80 10.46
C ALA A 403 -11.89 9.30 10.12
N HIS A 404 -11.96 8.43 11.13
CA HIS A 404 -12.10 6.99 10.97
C HIS A 404 -13.37 6.61 10.19
N LEU A 405 -14.54 7.15 10.57
CA LEU A 405 -15.79 6.92 9.85
C LEU A 405 -15.75 7.43 8.40
N ALA A 406 -15.08 8.56 8.15
CA ALA A 406 -14.87 9.07 6.81
C ALA A 406 -14.00 8.10 5.97
N ILE A 407 -12.93 7.56 6.54
CA ILE A 407 -12.11 6.52 5.91
C ILE A 407 -13.00 5.32 5.56
N LEU A 408 -13.79 4.79 6.49
CA LEU A 408 -14.68 3.64 6.24
C LEU A 408 -15.72 3.91 5.14
N LEU A 409 -16.24 5.14 5.02
CA LEU A 409 -17.18 5.50 3.96
C LEU A 409 -16.51 5.60 2.59
N ILE A 410 -15.39 6.31 2.52
CA ILE A 410 -14.63 6.50 1.28
C ILE A 410 -14.16 5.15 0.73
N ARG A 411 -13.82 4.23 1.64
CA ARG A 411 -13.35 2.87 1.35
C ARG A 411 -14.27 2.09 0.44
N LYS A 412 -15.58 2.19 0.65
CA LYS A 412 -16.59 1.42 -0.09
C LYS A 412 -16.70 1.82 -1.57
N GLU A 413 -16.18 2.99 -1.95
CA GLU A 413 -16.31 3.53 -3.31
C GLU A 413 -15.10 3.28 -4.20
N TYR A 414 -14.00 2.78 -3.64
CA TYR A 414 -12.86 2.33 -4.43
C TYR A 414 -13.13 0.90 -4.91
N TYR A 415 -13.14 0.70 -6.23
CA TYR A 415 -13.36 -0.63 -6.82
C TYR A 415 -12.06 -1.46 -6.85
N ASN A 416 -10.92 -0.78 -7.02
CA ASN A 416 -9.63 -1.44 -7.21
C ASN A 416 -8.85 -1.61 -5.88
N LEU A 417 -8.39 -2.84 -5.66
CA LEU A 417 -7.72 -3.31 -4.45
C LEU A 417 -6.38 -2.58 -4.17
N GLU A 418 -5.50 -2.45 -5.16
CA GLU A 418 -4.21 -1.74 -5.03
C GLU A 418 -4.39 -0.27 -4.66
N THR A 419 -5.49 0.32 -5.16
CA THR A 419 -5.81 1.73 -4.94
C THR A 419 -6.18 2.01 -3.50
N LYS A 420 -6.96 1.11 -2.89
CA LYS A 420 -7.32 1.21 -1.48
C LYS A 420 -6.08 1.19 -0.60
N ILE A 421 -5.14 0.29 -0.87
CA ILE A 421 -3.88 0.21 -0.10
C ILE A 421 -3.08 1.50 -0.24
N ALA A 422 -2.80 1.91 -1.48
CA ALA A 422 -1.86 3.00 -1.76
C ALA A 422 -2.38 4.34 -1.23
N VAL A 423 -3.70 4.56 -1.28
CA VAL A 423 -4.30 5.85 -0.92
C VAL A 423 -4.82 5.87 0.52
N MET A 424 -5.32 4.73 1.04
CA MET A 424 -5.92 4.68 2.37
C MET A 424 -4.97 4.17 3.43
N GLY A 425 -4.05 3.25 3.13
CA GLY A 425 -3.17 2.62 4.12
C GLY A 425 -2.34 3.64 4.91
N GLN A 426 -1.68 4.57 4.21
CA GLN A 426 -0.82 5.56 4.85
C GLN A 426 -1.60 6.58 5.71
N GLN A 427 -2.76 7.05 5.24
CA GLN A 427 -3.55 8.04 5.98
C GLN A 427 -4.37 7.43 7.12
N ALA A 428 -4.89 6.22 6.91
CA ALA A 428 -5.68 5.53 7.92
C ALA A 428 -4.84 5.09 9.11
N ARG A 429 -3.59 4.64 8.87
CA ARG A 429 -2.69 4.21 9.95
C ARG A 429 -2.41 5.33 10.95
N ALA A 430 -2.10 6.53 10.48
CA ALA A 430 -1.91 7.70 11.34
C ALA A 430 -3.18 8.04 12.15
N VAL A 431 -4.37 7.90 11.53
CA VAL A 431 -5.65 8.10 12.21
C VAL A 431 -5.87 7.06 13.32
N TYR A 432 -5.56 5.78 13.05
CA TYR A 432 -5.73 4.71 14.03
C TYR A 432 -4.74 4.83 15.18
N GLU A 433 -3.47 5.14 14.89
CA GLU A 433 -2.45 5.38 15.92
C GLU A 433 -2.87 6.53 16.86
N MET A 434 -3.33 7.64 16.27
CA MET A 434 -3.81 8.80 17.03
C MET A 434 -5.05 8.44 17.87
N GLY A 435 -5.96 7.65 17.30
CA GLY A 435 -7.13 7.14 17.99
C GLY A 435 -6.76 6.27 19.19
N LEU A 436 -5.81 5.35 19.04
CA LEU A 436 -5.28 4.51 20.11
C LEU A 436 -4.58 5.33 21.20
N ALA A 437 -3.80 6.35 20.83
CA ALA A 437 -3.18 7.27 21.79
C ALA A 437 -4.23 8.01 22.63
N ILE A 438 -5.30 8.50 22.00
CA ILE A 438 -6.42 9.17 22.69
C ILE A 438 -7.15 8.20 23.62
N LEU A 439 -7.44 6.98 23.17
CA LEU A 439 -8.12 5.95 23.95
C LEU A 439 -7.28 5.49 25.17
N TYR A 440 -5.96 5.46 25.02
CA TYR A 440 -5.06 5.10 26.13
C TYR A 440 -5.15 6.10 27.28
N GLU A 441 -5.10 7.40 26.99
CA GLU A 441 -5.28 8.47 28.00
C GLU A 441 -6.68 8.44 28.66
N GLN A 442 -7.65 7.92 27.92
CA GLN A 442 -9.04 7.83 28.32
C GLN A 442 -9.28 6.69 29.32
N GLN A 443 -8.54 5.58 29.24
CA GLN A 443 -8.76 4.35 30.01
C GLN A 443 -8.82 4.53 31.54
N GLY A 444 -8.14 5.55 32.09
CA GLY A 444 -8.13 5.83 33.53
C GLY A 444 -9.30 6.68 34.07
N ALA A 445 -10.21 7.15 33.21
CA ALA A 445 -11.20 8.18 33.56
C ALA A 445 -12.68 7.73 33.53
N PHE A 446 -12.98 6.47 33.20
CA PHE A 446 -14.32 5.98 32.88
C PHE A 446 -14.91 5.01 33.91
N GLY A 447 -16.24 5.04 34.08
CA GLY A 447 -17.01 4.04 34.84
C GLY A 447 -17.30 2.74 34.05
N GLU A 448 -18.03 1.77 34.63
CA GLU A 448 -18.29 0.45 34.01
C GLU A 448 -19.01 0.52 32.66
N ASP A 449 -20.03 1.37 32.49
CA ASP A 449 -20.78 1.50 31.23
C ASP A 449 -19.95 2.13 30.09
N GLU A 450 -19.05 3.04 30.43
CA GLU A 450 -18.18 3.72 29.47
C GLU A 450 -16.98 2.85 29.06
N ARG A 451 -16.64 1.84 29.87
CA ARG A 451 -15.60 0.84 29.58
C ARG A 451 -15.91 0.02 28.35
N LEU A 452 -17.16 -0.42 28.15
CA LEU A 452 -17.55 -1.23 26.98
C LEU A 452 -17.34 -0.47 25.67
N VAL A 453 -17.66 0.83 25.65
CA VAL A 453 -17.45 1.69 24.47
C VAL A 453 -15.96 1.87 24.18
N LEU A 454 -15.14 2.01 25.24
CA LEU A 454 -13.69 2.08 25.12
C LEU A 454 -13.12 0.78 24.53
N GLU A 455 -13.52 -0.38 25.06
CA GLU A 455 -13.07 -1.70 24.57
C GLU A 455 -13.43 -1.90 23.10
N GLN A 456 -14.64 -1.51 22.69
CA GLN A 456 -15.06 -1.55 21.30
C GLN A 456 -14.21 -0.64 20.42
N GLY A 457 -13.97 0.60 20.83
CA GLY A 457 -13.13 1.54 20.07
C GLY A 457 -11.68 1.05 19.90
N ILE A 458 -11.09 0.48 20.95
CA ILE A 458 -9.75 -0.11 20.90
C ILE A 458 -9.76 -1.29 19.93
N PHE A 459 -10.70 -2.23 20.11
CA PHE A 459 -10.82 -3.39 19.24
C PHE A 459 -11.01 -3.00 17.77
N GLU A 460 -11.86 -2.03 17.48
CA GLU A 460 -12.13 -1.53 16.13
C GLU A 460 -10.87 -0.99 15.45
N PHE A 461 -10.04 -0.18 16.13
CA PHE A 461 -8.81 0.30 15.51
C PHE A 461 -7.80 -0.82 15.22
N PHE A 462 -7.61 -1.77 16.14
CA PHE A 462 -6.78 -2.96 15.87
C PHE A 462 -7.35 -3.84 14.76
N TYR A 463 -8.69 -3.92 14.68
CA TYR A 463 -9.39 -4.71 13.67
C TYR A 463 -9.22 -4.09 12.28
N PHE A 464 -9.40 -2.78 12.15
CA PHE A 464 -9.33 -2.07 10.86
C PHE A 464 -7.91 -1.70 10.44
N SER A 465 -6.92 -1.79 11.33
CA SER A 465 -5.53 -1.52 10.99
C SER A 465 -4.82 -2.65 10.25
N LYS A 466 -5.40 -3.85 10.13
CA LYS A 466 -4.70 -5.06 9.62
C LYS A 466 -5.49 -5.88 8.60
N SER A 467 -4.76 -6.47 7.65
CA SER A 467 -5.19 -7.50 6.68
C SER A 467 -6.52 -7.19 5.99
N PHE A 468 -6.67 -5.93 5.62
CA PHE A 468 -7.90 -5.35 5.12
C PHE A 468 -8.31 -5.95 3.77
N LEU A 469 -7.36 -6.20 2.87
CA LEU A 469 -7.66 -6.73 1.54
C LEU A 469 -8.09 -8.19 1.60
N LEU A 470 -7.42 -8.94 2.47
CA LEU A 470 -7.70 -10.34 2.71
C LEU A 470 -9.15 -10.51 3.19
N LEU A 471 -9.58 -9.67 4.13
CA LEU A 471 -10.96 -9.70 4.64
C LEU A 471 -12.01 -9.34 3.59
N GLU A 472 -11.77 -8.31 2.77
CA GLU A 472 -12.71 -7.95 1.71
C GLU A 472 -12.88 -9.10 0.71
N SER A 473 -11.78 -9.79 0.36
CA SER A 473 -11.82 -10.96 -0.52
C SER A 473 -12.53 -12.18 0.08
N LEU A 474 -12.55 -12.29 1.41
CA LEU A 474 -13.18 -13.41 2.13
C LEU A 474 -14.66 -13.17 2.45
N SER A 475 -15.14 -11.91 2.38
CA SER A 475 -16.53 -11.59 2.72
C SER A 475 -17.53 -12.14 1.68
N PRO A 476 -18.66 -12.74 2.10
CA PRO A 476 -19.66 -13.31 1.19
C PRO A 476 -20.33 -12.25 0.30
N PHE A 477 -20.27 -10.96 0.68
CA PHE A 477 -20.76 -9.86 -0.14
C PHE A 477 -19.91 -9.63 -1.40
N SER A 478 -18.61 -9.96 -1.35
CA SER A 478 -17.72 -9.99 -2.53
C SER A 478 -18.06 -11.15 -3.47
N LEU A 479 -18.46 -12.30 -2.90
CA LEU A 479 -18.78 -13.50 -3.67
C LEU A 479 -20.08 -13.35 -4.48
N THR A 480 -21.08 -12.59 -4.02
CA THR A 480 -22.29 -12.33 -4.83
C THR A 480 -22.04 -11.45 -6.07
N THR A 481 -20.96 -10.66 -6.08
CA THR A 481 -20.51 -9.93 -7.28
C THR A 481 -19.60 -10.76 -8.18
N LEU A 482 -18.93 -11.80 -7.66
CA LEU A 482 -18.07 -12.70 -8.43
C LEU A 482 -18.78 -13.98 -8.92
N SER A 483 -19.94 -14.33 -8.35
CA SER A 483 -20.73 -15.50 -8.75
C SER A 483 -21.66 -15.27 -9.94
N ALA A 484 -21.73 -14.05 -10.48
CA ALA A 484 -22.31 -13.83 -11.80
C ALA A 484 -21.28 -14.27 -12.86
N ARG A 485 -21.18 -15.59 -13.09
CA ARG A 485 -20.45 -16.17 -14.24
C ARG A 485 -20.79 -15.40 -15.53
N PRO A 486 -19.80 -15.03 -16.33
CA PRO A 486 -19.83 -15.27 -17.76
C PRO A 486 -19.15 -16.61 -18.00
N GLN A 487 -19.95 -17.64 -18.29
CA GLN A 487 -19.42 -18.78 -19.02
C GLN A 487 -18.94 -18.27 -20.39
N GLN A 488 -17.76 -18.74 -20.79
CA GLN A 488 -17.13 -18.61 -22.12
C GLN A 488 -16.45 -17.27 -22.45
N SER A 489 -15.16 -17.17 -22.14
CA SER A 489 -14.13 -16.89 -23.16
C SER A 489 -12.72 -17.17 -22.61
N GLY A 490 -12.03 -18.14 -23.21
CA GLY A 490 -10.56 -18.22 -23.36
C GLY A 490 -9.66 -18.19 -22.12
N ASN A 491 -9.08 -19.34 -21.79
CA ASN A 491 -7.95 -19.52 -20.87
C ASN A 491 -6.86 -18.43 -21.02
N ALA A 492 -6.56 -17.72 -19.93
CA ALA A 492 -5.36 -16.90 -19.80
C ALA A 492 -4.51 -17.45 -18.64
N SER A 493 -3.40 -18.12 -18.96
CA SER A 493 -2.42 -18.65 -18.00
C SER A 493 -1.51 -17.53 -17.47
N PRO A 494 -0.71 -17.75 -16.40
CA PRO A 494 0.29 -16.77 -15.93
C PRO A 494 1.41 -16.51 -16.94
N ASP A 495 1.64 -17.47 -17.85
CA ASP A 495 2.48 -17.24 -19.03
C ASP A 495 1.87 -16.17 -19.93
N MET A 496 0.56 -15.91 -19.88
CA MET A 496 -0.10 -14.79 -20.58
C MET A 496 0.04 -13.45 -19.85
N VAL A 497 0.41 -13.41 -18.56
CA VAL A 497 0.70 -12.14 -17.83
C VAL A 497 2.18 -11.79 -17.97
N ALA A 498 3.07 -12.78 -17.88
CA ALA A 498 4.48 -12.63 -18.22
C ALA A 498 4.66 -12.41 -19.73
N SER A 499 3.88 -13.11 -20.58
CA SER A 499 3.73 -12.74 -21.98
C SER A 499 2.86 -11.51 -22.16
N LEU A 500 2.04 -11.01 -21.24
CA LEU A 500 1.41 -9.70 -21.46
C LEU A 500 2.44 -8.60 -21.25
N ILE A 501 3.35 -8.76 -20.30
CA ILE A 501 4.43 -7.79 -20.06
C ILE A 501 5.48 -7.89 -21.17
N LYS A 502 5.84 -9.12 -21.57
CA LYS A 502 6.73 -9.38 -22.71
C LYS A 502 6.07 -9.10 -24.07
N ASN A 503 4.77 -9.36 -24.25
CA ASN A 503 3.97 -8.95 -25.43
C ASN A 503 3.57 -7.50 -25.34
N ILE A 504 3.60 -6.82 -24.20
CA ILE A 504 3.49 -5.35 -24.19
C ILE A 504 4.77 -4.86 -24.88
N ASP A 505 5.94 -5.32 -24.45
CA ASP A 505 7.25 -5.04 -25.08
C ASP A 505 7.44 -5.55 -26.53
N GLU A 506 6.80 -6.67 -26.93
CA GLU A 506 6.83 -7.20 -28.32
C GLU A 506 5.68 -6.66 -29.20
N CYS A 507 4.48 -6.37 -28.65
CA CYS A 507 3.42 -5.60 -29.35
C CYS A 507 3.84 -4.14 -29.55
N PHE A 508 4.76 -3.63 -28.73
CA PHE A 508 5.45 -2.36 -28.91
C PHE A 508 6.32 -2.31 -30.18
N SER A 509 6.69 -3.45 -30.76
CA SER A 509 7.51 -3.52 -31.98
C SER A 509 6.75 -3.97 -33.25
N GLU A 510 5.62 -4.69 -33.15
CA GLU A 510 4.90 -5.19 -34.34
C GLU A 510 3.38 -4.89 -34.39
N GLY A 511 2.82 -4.18 -33.41
CA GLY A 511 1.37 -4.08 -33.20
C GLY A 511 0.60 -3.01 -34.00
N LEU A 512 0.81 -2.88 -35.30
CA LEU A 512 -0.02 -2.06 -36.20
C LEU A 512 -0.92 -2.99 -37.06
N LYS A 513 -1.83 -3.77 -36.44
CA LYS A 513 -2.81 -4.55 -37.23
C LYS A 513 -4.11 -5.10 -36.59
N TYR A 514 -4.47 -4.81 -35.34
CA TYR A 514 -5.80 -5.22 -34.83
C TYR A 514 -6.63 -4.04 -34.33
N THR A 515 -7.64 -3.70 -35.13
CA THR A 515 -8.81 -2.90 -34.77
C THR A 515 -9.64 -3.63 -33.72
N LEU A 516 -9.82 -3.02 -32.55
CA LEU A 516 -10.71 -3.49 -31.49
C LEU A 516 -12.07 -2.81 -31.62
N GLU A 517 -13.00 -3.48 -32.29
CA GLU A 517 -14.44 -3.27 -32.11
C GLU A 517 -14.86 -4.03 -30.83
N ASP A 518 -15.76 -3.44 -30.04
CA ASP A 518 -16.44 -4.04 -28.87
C ASP A 518 -15.94 -3.70 -27.43
N GLU A 519 -15.60 -2.42 -27.16
CA GLU A 519 -15.42 -1.89 -25.78
C GLU A 519 -16.71 -1.30 -25.15
N GLN A 520 -17.72 -0.95 -25.95
CA GLN A 520 -18.93 -0.25 -25.47
C GLN A 520 -19.86 -1.15 -24.63
N ASP A 521 -19.90 -2.45 -24.91
CA ASP A 521 -20.75 -3.40 -24.19
C ASP A 521 -20.19 -3.81 -22.82
N LYS A 522 -18.87 -3.83 -22.66
CA LYS A 522 -18.21 -4.08 -21.35
C LYS A 522 -18.37 -2.92 -20.38
N ILE A 523 -18.32 -1.68 -20.88
CA ILE A 523 -18.49 -0.46 -20.06
C ILE A 523 -19.95 -0.30 -19.62
N THR A 524 -20.91 -0.62 -20.50
CA THR A 524 -22.35 -0.57 -20.16
C THR A 524 -22.74 -1.62 -19.11
N LEU A 525 -22.09 -2.80 -19.12
CA LEU A 525 -22.28 -3.84 -18.12
C LEU A 525 -21.75 -3.44 -16.74
N LEU A 526 -20.55 -2.83 -16.67
CA LEU A 526 -19.94 -2.30 -15.44
C LEU A 526 -20.76 -1.14 -14.84
N LEU A 527 -21.31 -0.27 -15.69
CA LEU A 527 -22.17 0.84 -15.25
C LEU A 527 -23.54 0.37 -14.74
N LYS A 528 -24.08 -0.74 -15.26
CA LYS A 528 -25.32 -1.37 -14.74
C LYS A 528 -25.12 -2.03 -13.37
N ILE A 529 -23.94 -2.58 -13.11
CA ILE A 529 -23.58 -3.15 -11.80
C ILE A 529 -23.48 -2.05 -10.74
N ASN A 530 -22.99 -0.85 -11.10
CA ASN A 530 -22.83 0.29 -10.19
C ASN A 530 -24.13 0.93 -9.66
N LYS A 531 -25.27 0.74 -10.32
CA LYS A 531 -26.53 1.40 -9.92
C LYS A 531 -27.33 0.64 -8.85
N LYS A 532 -27.02 -0.63 -8.56
CA LYS A 532 -27.78 -1.44 -7.59
C LYS A 532 -27.20 -1.47 -6.17
N THR A 533 -25.98 -0.96 -5.96
CA THR A 533 -25.23 -1.13 -4.70
C THR A 533 -25.29 0.07 -3.74
N VAL A 534 -26.01 1.15 -4.08
CA VAL A 534 -25.91 2.45 -3.37
C VAL A 534 -27.05 2.73 -2.38
N ASN A 535 -28.06 1.86 -2.26
CA ASN A 535 -29.22 2.09 -1.36
C ASN A 535 -29.39 0.98 -0.30
N SER A 536 -28.46 0.86 0.64
CA SER A 536 -28.74 0.19 1.92
C SER A 536 -28.43 1.09 3.11
N ASP A 537 -29.39 1.16 4.03
CA ASP A 537 -29.45 2.12 5.13
C ASP A 537 -28.28 1.99 6.13
N TRP A 538 -27.59 3.12 6.34
CA TRP A 538 -26.36 3.26 7.13
C TRP A 538 -26.51 2.95 8.64
N SER A 539 -27.72 2.92 9.19
CA SER A 539 -27.92 2.85 10.64
C SER A 539 -27.81 1.45 11.26
N ASN A 540 -27.91 0.37 10.47
CA ASN A 540 -27.99 -1.00 11.01
C ASN A 540 -26.76 -1.90 10.69
N ASP A 541 -25.95 -1.56 9.69
CA ASP A 541 -24.89 -2.46 9.19
C ASP A 541 -23.50 -2.33 9.88
N HIS A 542 -23.31 -1.36 10.80
CA HIS A 542 -21.99 -1.06 11.41
C HIS A 542 -21.89 -1.34 12.90
N LYS A 543 -22.89 -1.96 13.53
CA LYS A 543 -22.53 -2.78 14.68
C LYS A 543 -21.81 -3.96 14.07
N ILE A 544 -20.48 -4.00 14.21
CA ILE A 544 -19.74 -5.26 14.16
C ILE A 544 -20.58 -6.21 15.04
N LYS A 545 -21.32 -7.11 14.39
CA LYS A 545 -22.01 -8.24 15.04
C LYS A 545 -21.00 -8.78 16.04
N ASP A 546 -21.30 -8.79 17.34
CA ASP A 546 -20.34 -8.79 18.46
C ASP A 546 -19.06 -9.65 18.28
N VAL A 547 -18.11 -9.23 17.41
CA VAL A 547 -16.96 -10.04 16.99
C VAL A 547 -16.02 -10.23 18.17
N LEU A 548 -15.89 -9.19 19.00
CA LEU A 548 -15.14 -9.28 20.24
C LEU A 548 -15.77 -10.32 21.17
N GLY A 549 -17.10 -10.31 21.32
CA GLY A 549 -17.84 -11.36 22.04
C GLY A 549 -17.64 -12.75 21.46
N ASP A 550 -17.68 -12.91 20.14
CA ASP A 550 -17.49 -14.19 19.46
C ASP A 550 -16.05 -14.71 19.63
N ILE A 551 -15.04 -13.85 19.51
CA ILE A 551 -13.64 -14.20 19.83
C ILE A 551 -13.52 -14.60 21.31
N ARG A 552 -14.15 -13.86 22.24
CA ARG A 552 -14.14 -14.21 23.66
C ARG A 552 -14.76 -15.58 23.92
N ASN A 553 -15.87 -15.90 23.27
CA ASN A 553 -16.53 -17.20 23.40
C ASN A 553 -15.62 -18.32 22.87
N GLN A 554 -15.03 -18.14 21.69
CA GLN A 554 -14.06 -19.08 21.12
C GLN A 554 -12.92 -19.37 22.10
N LEU A 555 -12.33 -18.35 22.72
CA LEU A 555 -11.20 -18.54 23.65
C LEU A 555 -11.60 -19.32 24.93
N ARG A 556 -12.89 -19.34 25.29
CA ARG A 556 -13.43 -20.12 26.43
C ARG A 556 -13.74 -21.58 26.08
N GLU A 557 -14.00 -21.88 24.81
CA GLU A 557 -14.36 -23.23 24.35
C GLU A 557 -13.16 -24.18 24.25
N GLU A 558 -11.93 -23.66 24.37
CA GLU A 558 -10.71 -24.46 24.37
C GLU A 558 -10.46 -25.14 25.74
N GLU A 559 -9.80 -26.32 25.75
CA GLU A 559 -9.48 -27.07 27.00
C GLU A 559 -8.70 -26.24 28.05
N GLU A 560 -7.89 -25.30 27.57
CA GLU A 560 -7.21 -24.27 28.35
C GLU A 560 -7.56 -22.92 27.72
N GLU A 561 -7.97 -21.93 28.53
CA GLU A 561 -8.41 -20.63 28.04
C GLU A 561 -7.31 -19.94 27.19
N GLY A 562 -7.66 -19.63 25.94
CA GLY A 562 -6.78 -18.95 25.01
C GLY A 562 -6.62 -17.45 25.32
N THR A 563 -5.48 -16.87 24.95
CA THR A 563 -5.22 -15.43 24.98
C THR A 563 -4.89 -14.92 23.58
N VAL A 564 -5.53 -13.82 23.15
CA VAL A 564 -5.12 -13.11 21.93
C VAL A 564 -4.29 -11.91 22.31
N LEU A 565 -3.07 -11.85 21.77
CA LEU A 565 -2.13 -10.75 21.92
C LEU A 565 -1.94 -10.06 20.56
N SER A 566 -2.55 -8.90 20.39
CA SER A 566 -2.51 -8.12 19.15
C SER A 566 -1.66 -6.87 19.33
N TYR A 567 -0.76 -6.58 18.41
CA TYR A 567 0.10 -5.40 18.44
C TYR A 567 -0.33 -4.32 17.44
N PHE A 568 -0.01 -3.05 17.69
CA PHE A 568 -0.08 -1.98 16.70
C PHE A 568 1.26 -1.22 16.76
N LEU A 569 2.06 -1.31 15.70
CA LEU A 569 3.39 -0.69 15.63
C LEU A 569 3.35 0.60 14.81
N GLY A 570 3.02 1.72 15.44
CA GLY A 570 2.91 3.02 14.78
C GLY A 570 4.26 3.67 14.46
N GLU A 571 4.23 4.96 14.09
CA GLU A 571 5.44 5.76 13.89
C GLU A 571 5.88 6.50 15.17
N GLN A 572 4.95 6.72 16.10
CA GLN A 572 5.16 7.44 17.36
C GLN A 572 5.08 6.53 18.58
N GLY A 573 4.36 5.40 18.50
CA GLY A 573 4.25 4.46 19.61
C GLY A 573 3.98 3.02 19.21
N LEU A 574 4.15 2.14 20.19
CA LEU A 574 3.80 0.73 20.12
C LEU A 574 2.69 0.45 21.13
N TYR A 575 1.61 -0.18 20.68
CA TYR A 575 0.48 -0.54 21.51
C TYR A 575 0.22 -2.04 21.47
N ALA A 576 -0.33 -2.59 22.55
CA ALA A 576 -0.74 -3.98 22.64
C ALA A 576 -2.14 -4.10 23.23
N MET A 577 -2.94 -4.98 22.64
CA MET A 577 -4.27 -5.36 23.09
C MET A 577 -4.26 -6.84 23.46
N VAL A 578 -4.68 -7.14 24.68
CA VAL A 578 -4.84 -8.49 25.19
C VAL A 578 -6.32 -8.80 25.36
N ILE A 579 -6.79 -9.86 24.69
CA ILE A 579 -8.17 -10.36 24.82
C ILE A 579 -8.10 -11.75 25.45
N ARG A 580 -8.82 -11.91 26.56
CA ARG A 580 -9.12 -13.20 27.17
C ARG A 580 -10.63 -13.42 27.18
N GLY A 581 -11.04 -14.67 27.29
CA GLY A 581 -12.44 -15.03 27.34
C GLY A 581 -13.11 -14.47 28.60
N SER A 582 -12.50 -14.65 29.76
CA SER A 582 -13.07 -14.43 31.09
C SER A 582 -12.82 -13.02 31.65
N GLU A 583 -11.89 -12.27 31.07
CA GLU A 583 -11.47 -10.96 31.59
C GLU A 583 -11.85 -9.81 30.64
N PRO A 584 -12.03 -8.58 31.18
CA PRO A 584 -12.15 -7.39 30.37
C PRO A 584 -10.93 -7.21 29.44
N LEU A 585 -11.12 -6.51 28.32
CA LEU A 585 -10.03 -6.25 27.38
C LEU A 585 -8.97 -5.38 28.06
N GLN A 586 -7.72 -5.80 27.97
CA GLN A 586 -6.59 -5.06 28.51
C GLN A 586 -5.82 -4.38 27.38
N PHE A 587 -5.47 -3.12 27.58
CA PHE A 587 -4.84 -2.28 26.57
C PHE A 587 -3.63 -1.56 27.16
N PHE A 588 -2.52 -1.60 26.42
CA PHE A 588 -1.22 -1.16 26.89
C PHE A 588 -0.54 -0.29 25.82
N GLN A 589 0.10 0.79 26.25
CA GLN A 589 1.10 1.52 25.48
C GLN A 589 2.48 1.02 25.95
N LEU A 590 3.20 0.35 25.05
CA LEU A 590 4.51 -0.24 25.34
C LEU A 590 5.64 0.75 25.08
N LEU A 591 5.50 1.58 24.04
CA LEU A 591 6.42 2.68 23.70
C LEU A 591 5.59 3.91 23.33
N ASP A 592 6.04 5.09 23.73
CA ASP A 592 5.36 6.38 23.46
C ASP A 592 6.25 7.41 22.74
N ARG A 593 7.45 6.99 22.31
CA ARG A 593 8.43 7.83 21.60
C ARG A 593 8.85 7.22 20.28
N SER A 594 8.82 8.04 19.23
CA SER A 594 9.26 7.66 17.88
C SER A 594 10.70 7.14 17.83
N LYS A 595 11.62 7.71 18.62
CA LYS A 595 13.02 7.24 18.68
C LYS A 595 13.12 5.78 19.13
N GLU A 596 12.37 5.41 20.17
CA GLU A 596 12.35 4.03 20.70
C GLU A 596 11.70 3.06 19.71
N VAL A 597 10.66 3.51 18.99
CA VAL A 597 10.03 2.73 17.91
C VAL A 597 11.02 2.46 16.77
N ILE A 598 11.81 3.45 16.36
CA ILE A 598 12.83 3.29 15.31
C ILE A 598 13.92 2.32 15.76
N GLU A 599 14.39 2.44 17.01
CA GLU A 599 15.37 1.52 17.60
C GLU A 599 14.82 0.09 17.68
N LEU A 600 13.55 -0.08 18.08
CA LEU A 600 12.87 -1.37 18.08
C LEU A 600 12.83 -1.99 16.67
N LYS A 601 12.39 -1.23 15.66
CA LYS A 601 12.34 -1.69 14.26
C LYS A 601 13.73 -2.16 13.81
N LYS A 602 14.79 -1.43 14.15
CA LYS A 602 16.17 -1.83 13.86
C LYS A 602 16.56 -3.13 14.58
N SER A 603 16.33 -3.25 15.89
CA SER A 603 16.64 -4.47 16.65
C SER A 603 15.92 -5.71 16.11
N ILE A 604 14.68 -5.55 15.62
CA ILE A 604 13.92 -6.63 14.97
C ILE A 604 14.62 -7.09 13.68
N LEU A 605 15.00 -6.14 12.82
CA LEU A 605 15.66 -6.43 11.56
C LEU A 605 17.05 -7.07 11.78
N ASP A 606 17.83 -6.56 12.73
CA ASP A 606 19.14 -7.13 13.09
C ASP A 606 19.01 -8.56 13.61
N CYS A 607 18.06 -8.81 14.52
CA CYS A 607 17.77 -10.14 15.05
C CYS A 607 17.36 -11.11 13.93
N SER A 608 16.48 -10.66 13.04
CA SER A 608 16.02 -11.43 11.87
C SER A 608 17.18 -11.73 10.90
N ALA A 609 18.09 -10.77 10.67
CA ALA A 609 19.25 -10.96 9.80
C ALA A 609 20.19 -12.05 10.34
N ILE A 610 20.47 -12.06 11.64
CA ILE A 610 21.32 -13.07 12.29
C ILE A 610 20.68 -14.46 12.19
N LEU A 611 19.37 -14.58 12.46
CA LEU A 611 18.67 -15.87 12.36
C LEU A 611 18.60 -16.41 10.92
N ASN A 612 18.66 -15.54 9.92
CA ASN A 612 18.76 -15.92 8.51
C ASN A 612 20.19 -16.25 8.05
N GLY A 613 21.19 -16.13 8.93
CA GLY A 613 22.59 -16.44 8.62
C GLY A 613 23.33 -15.37 7.82
N TYR A 614 22.84 -14.12 7.79
CA TYR A 614 23.55 -13.01 7.13
C TYR A 614 24.74 -12.53 7.99
N GLU A 615 25.82 -12.12 7.32
CA GLU A 615 26.88 -11.35 7.98
C GLU A 615 26.44 -9.90 8.10
N LEU A 616 26.42 -9.37 9.32
CA LEU A 616 26.22 -7.95 9.54
C LEU A 616 27.55 -7.25 9.25
N GLU A 617 27.60 -6.38 8.23
CA GLU A 617 28.70 -5.41 8.08
C GLU A 617 28.82 -4.59 9.38
N GLU A 618 30.04 -4.15 9.73
CA GLU A 618 30.38 -3.51 11.02
C GLU A 618 29.30 -2.52 11.50
N LEU A 619 28.45 -2.98 12.42
CA LEU A 619 27.41 -2.18 13.04
C LEU A 619 28.04 -1.03 13.83
N ASP A 620 27.47 0.16 13.69
CA ASP A 620 27.76 1.32 14.52
C ASP A 620 27.44 0.99 15.99
N ASP A 621 28.49 0.68 16.77
CA ASP A 621 28.46 0.23 18.18
C ASP A 621 27.82 1.24 19.16
N GLN A 622 27.35 2.39 18.68
CA GLN A 622 26.79 3.46 19.50
C GLN A 622 25.39 3.15 20.06
N ILE A 623 24.59 2.32 19.38
CA ILE A 623 23.17 2.05 19.76
C ILE A 623 23.06 1.04 20.91
N PHE A 624 24.09 0.22 21.15
CA PHE A 624 24.10 -0.82 22.18
C PHE A 624 24.30 -0.31 23.62
N ARG A 625 24.42 1.02 23.81
CA ARG A 625 24.84 1.62 25.10
C ARG A 625 23.75 1.75 26.16
N LEU A 626 22.48 1.47 25.85
CA LEU A 626 21.41 1.90 26.75
C LEU A 626 21.05 0.96 27.91
N ASP A 627 21.58 -0.26 28.06
CA ASP A 627 21.22 -1.05 29.26
C ASP A 627 22.06 -2.32 29.56
N ILE A 628 23.35 -2.35 29.20
CA ILE A 628 24.20 -3.50 29.52
C ILE A 628 25.39 -3.05 30.37
N GLU A 629 25.42 -3.53 31.61
CA GLU A 629 26.48 -3.32 32.60
C GLU A 629 27.88 -3.58 31.99
N GLN A 630 28.85 -2.80 32.47
CA GLN A 630 30.19 -2.59 31.89
C GLN A 630 31.11 -3.85 31.79
N GLY A 631 30.61 -5.06 32.05
CA GLY A 631 31.35 -6.31 31.91
C GLY A 631 31.18 -7.06 30.58
N LEU A 632 30.25 -6.64 29.70
CA LEU A 632 29.80 -7.47 28.56
C LEU A 632 30.58 -7.28 27.24
N TYR A 633 31.43 -6.26 27.13
CA TYR A 633 32.05 -5.87 25.86
C TYR A 633 32.95 -6.95 25.21
N ALA A 634 33.56 -7.83 26.01
CA ALA A 634 34.45 -8.88 25.50
C ALA A 634 33.71 -10.01 24.76
N GLY A 635 32.41 -10.24 25.05
CA GLY A 635 31.60 -11.29 24.41
C GLY A 635 30.86 -10.86 23.14
N LEU A 636 30.84 -9.56 22.83
CA LEU A 636 30.02 -8.96 21.77
C LEU A 636 30.54 -9.20 20.34
N LYS A 637 31.70 -9.83 20.13
CA LYS A 637 32.10 -10.29 18.78
C LYS A 637 31.35 -11.57 18.34
N ASP A 638 30.80 -12.34 19.27
CA ASP A 638 30.11 -13.59 18.97
C ASP A 638 28.67 -13.31 18.49
N LYS A 639 28.38 -13.65 17.22
CA LYS A 639 27.05 -13.48 16.59
C LYS A 639 25.94 -14.15 17.40
N ASN A 640 26.22 -15.28 18.06
CA ASN A 640 25.24 -16.01 18.87
C ASN A 640 24.90 -15.26 20.16
N VAL A 641 25.89 -14.61 20.78
CA VAL A 641 25.69 -13.78 21.97
C VAL A 641 24.87 -12.54 21.63
N LYS A 642 25.16 -11.89 20.49
CA LYS A 642 24.34 -10.76 19.99
C LYS A 642 22.88 -11.18 19.78
N CYS A 643 22.64 -12.34 19.17
CA CYS A 643 21.30 -12.87 18.94
C CYS A 643 20.49 -13.05 20.23
N ILE A 644 21.10 -13.62 21.28
CA ILE A 644 20.48 -13.77 22.61
C ILE A 644 20.23 -12.39 23.25
N GLY A 645 21.13 -11.43 23.04
CA GLY A 645 20.98 -10.04 23.48
C GLY A 645 19.73 -9.38 22.89
N TYR A 646 19.54 -9.46 21.57
CA TYR A 646 18.33 -8.96 20.91
C TYR A 646 17.07 -9.68 21.40
N SER A 647 17.11 -11.01 21.57
CA SER A 647 16.00 -11.78 22.13
C SER A 647 15.57 -11.26 23.50
N SER A 648 16.53 -11.00 24.40
CA SER A 648 16.26 -10.47 25.73
C SER A 648 15.73 -9.03 25.69
N GLN A 649 16.30 -8.17 24.83
CA GLN A 649 15.82 -6.80 24.63
C GLN A 649 14.38 -6.79 24.12
N LEU A 650 14.07 -7.59 23.10
CA LEU A 650 12.73 -7.69 22.53
C LEU A 650 11.73 -8.25 23.54
N TYR A 651 12.12 -9.23 24.38
CA TYR A 651 11.28 -9.71 25.48
C TYR A 651 10.90 -8.58 26.45
N LYS A 652 11.89 -7.78 26.88
CA LYS A 652 11.68 -6.68 27.83
C LYS A 652 10.67 -5.65 27.33
N ILE A 653 10.66 -5.38 26.02
CA ILE A 653 9.75 -4.39 25.40
C ILE A 653 8.39 -5.02 25.11
N LEU A 654 8.38 -6.19 24.46
CA LEU A 654 7.16 -6.75 23.87
C LEU A 654 6.33 -7.57 24.87
N ILE A 655 6.96 -8.21 25.86
CA ILE A 655 6.31 -9.27 26.64
C ILE A 655 6.36 -9.02 28.14
N ALA A 656 7.49 -8.56 28.68
CA ALA A 656 7.63 -8.31 30.11
C ALA A 656 6.52 -7.39 30.69
N PRO A 657 6.09 -6.30 30.02
CA PRO A 657 5.01 -5.44 30.52
C PRO A 657 3.64 -6.14 30.54
N LEU A 658 3.46 -7.16 29.70
CA LEU A 658 2.21 -7.86 29.47
C LEU A 658 2.12 -9.19 30.22
N ARG A 659 3.21 -9.67 30.85
CA ARG A 659 3.33 -11.04 31.39
C ARG A 659 2.18 -11.45 32.31
N HIS A 660 1.67 -10.52 33.12
CA HIS A 660 0.56 -10.75 34.05
C HIS A 660 -0.79 -10.98 33.36
N ALA A 661 -0.92 -10.56 32.10
CA ALA A 661 -2.12 -10.65 31.28
C ALA A 661 -2.17 -11.92 30.41
N LEU A 662 -1.07 -12.67 30.30
CA LEU A 662 -0.94 -13.77 29.35
C LEU A 662 -1.26 -15.12 29.99
N GLY A 663 -2.14 -15.89 29.35
CA GLY A 663 -2.33 -17.32 29.62
C GLY A 663 -1.28 -18.20 28.92
N ASN A 664 -1.30 -19.51 29.18
CA ASN A 664 -0.34 -20.47 28.61
C ASN A 664 -0.45 -20.60 27.09
N ARG A 665 -1.61 -20.33 26.51
CA ARG A 665 -1.89 -20.43 25.07
C ARG A 665 -2.12 -19.05 24.47
N ILE A 666 -1.31 -18.69 23.49
CA ILE A 666 -1.29 -17.33 22.97
C ILE A 666 -1.41 -17.35 21.44
N TYR A 667 -2.44 -16.67 20.94
CA TYR A 667 -2.54 -16.24 19.55
C TYR A 667 -1.86 -14.87 19.43
N ILE A 668 -0.73 -14.81 18.73
CA ILE A 668 -0.02 -13.56 18.48
C ILE A 668 -0.44 -12.98 17.14
N ILE A 669 -0.82 -11.72 17.13
CA ILE A 669 -1.17 -10.97 15.93
C ILE A 669 -0.17 -9.81 15.79
N PRO A 670 0.97 -10.05 15.10
CA PRO A 670 1.99 -9.04 14.90
C PRO A 670 1.48 -7.88 14.03
N ASP A 671 2.27 -6.82 13.95
CA ASP A 671 2.04 -5.69 13.06
C ASP A 671 3.37 -5.20 12.49
N GLU A 672 3.36 -4.77 11.23
CA GLU A 672 4.54 -4.28 10.49
C GLU A 672 5.80 -5.17 10.68
N GLU A 673 6.94 -4.62 11.10
CA GLU A 673 8.19 -5.38 11.28
C GLU A 673 8.07 -6.50 12.35
N LEU A 674 7.08 -6.45 13.26
CA LEU A 674 6.89 -7.52 14.25
C LEU A 674 6.56 -8.87 13.62
N PHE A 675 6.13 -8.92 12.36
CA PHE A 675 6.01 -10.19 11.61
C PHE A 675 7.35 -10.90 11.43
N TYR A 676 8.48 -10.22 11.60
CA TYR A 676 9.81 -10.81 11.59
C TYR A 676 10.31 -11.24 12.97
N VAL A 677 9.53 -11.05 14.05
CA VAL A 677 9.91 -11.48 15.40
C VAL A 677 9.51 -12.94 15.60
N PRO A 678 10.44 -13.82 15.99
CA PRO A 678 10.13 -15.17 16.39
C PRO A 678 9.79 -15.15 17.88
N PHE A 679 8.53 -14.89 18.22
CA PHE A 679 8.09 -14.77 19.62
C PHE A 679 8.49 -15.97 20.51
N PRO A 680 8.44 -17.24 20.05
CA PRO A 680 8.96 -18.39 20.81
C PRO A 680 10.41 -18.24 21.29
N PHE A 681 11.24 -17.47 20.58
CA PHE A 681 12.66 -17.25 20.88
C PHE A 681 12.92 -16.11 21.87
N LEU A 682 11.93 -15.31 22.26
CA LEU A 682 12.15 -14.21 23.20
C LEU A 682 12.50 -14.75 24.59
N SER A 683 13.58 -14.24 25.20
CA SER A 683 14.16 -14.76 26.45
C SER A 683 13.95 -13.80 27.62
N GLU A 684 13.50 -14.33 28.77
CA GLU A 684 13.31 -13.51 29.98
C GLU A 684 14.63 -13.01 30.58
N ARG A 685 15.72 -13.75 30.34
CA ARG A 685 17.04 -13.49 30.89
C ARG A 685 18.09 -13.56 29.78
N PHE A 686 19.19 -12.86 30.00
CA PHE A 686 20.39 -12.97 29.19
C PHE A 686 21.44 -13.73 30.01
N ASP A 687 21.74 -14.95 29.61
CA ASP A 687 22.72 -15.81 30.30
C ASP A 687 23.80 -16.31 29.32
N THR A 688 25.08 -16.25 29.69
CA THR A 688 26.17 -16.78 28.85
C THR A 688 27.03 -17.82 29.57
N SER A 689 26.58 -18.33 30.72
CA SER A 689 27.35 -19.19 31.62
C SER A 689 27.44 -20.66 31.17
N GLY A 690 26.63 -21.09 30.20
CA GLY A 690 26.55 -22.49 29.73
C GLY A 690 27.50 -22.88 28.61
N LYS A 691 27.80 -24.19 28.51
CA LYS A 691 28.54 -24.78 27.36
C LYS A 691 27.81 -24.56 26.04
N ASN A 692 26.49 -24.72 26.03
CA ASN A 692 25.60 -24.30 24.95
C ASN A 692 24.84 -23.07 25.43
N LYS A 693 25.17 -21.90 24.87
CA LYS A 693 24.61 -20.61 25.29
C LYS A 693 23.10 -20.51 25.04
N PHE A 694 22.56 -21.27 24.08
CA PHE A 694 21.14 -21.21 23.75
C PHE A 694 20.27 -22.04 24.70
N SER A 695 20.74 -23.20 25.16
CA SER A 695 19.94 -24.10 26.00
C SER A 695 19.76 -23.63 27.45
N VAL A 696 20.58 -22.68 27.91
CA VAL A 696 20.54 -22.14 29.28
C VAL A 696 19.49 -21.01 29.42
N GLN A 697 19.07 -20.41 28.32
CA GLN A 697 18.07 -19.34 28.35
C GLN A 697 16.70 -19.85 28.83
N THR A 698 15.90 -18.93 29.36
CA THR A 698 14.47 -19.16 29.62
C THR A 698 13.67 -18.45 28.53
N TYR A 699 13.36 -19.16 27.45
CA TYR A 699 12.58 -18.63 26.34
C TYR A 699 11.07 -18.72 26.58
N LEU A 700 10.29 -17.93 25.85
CA LEU A 700 8.83 -18.01 25.90
C LEU A 700 8.29 -19.39 25.59
N ILE A 701 8.89 -20.10 24.63
CA ILE A 701 8.44 -21.45 24.27
C ILE A 701 8.52 -22.45 25.43
N ASN A 702 9.33 -22.18 26.46
CA ASN A 702 9.40 -23.04 27.64
C ASN A 702 8.07 -23.09 28.41
N ASN A 703 7.35 -21.96 28.47
CA ASN A 703 6.16 -21.80 29.30
C ASN A 703 4.87 -21.62 28.48
N TYR A 704 4.98 -21.11 27.25
CA TYR A 704 3.83 -20.76 26.41
C TYR A 704 3.74 -21.64 25.16
N LYS A 705 2.51 -21.89 24.70
CA LYS A 705 2.19 -22.43 23.38
C LYS A 705 1.75 -21.28 22.49
N ILE A 706 2.51 -20.98 21.44
CA ILE A 706 2.34 -19.77 20.63
C ILE A 706 1.94 -20.16 19.20
N SER A 707 0.82 -19.62 18.73
CA SER A 707 0.46 -19.60 17.31
C SER A 707 0.26 -18.16 16.82
N TYR A 708 0.17 -17.97 15.51
CA TYR A 708 0.05 -16.66 14.90
C TYR A 708 -1.27 -16.46 14.17
N HIS A 709 -1.66 -15.20 14.00
CA HIS A 709 -2.68 -14.76 13.06
C HIS A 709 -2.27 -13.46 12.36
N LEU A 710 -2.84 -13.20 11.18
CA LEU A 710 -2.56 -11.95 10.45
C LEU A 710 -3.41 -10.76 10.93
N SER A 711 -4.64 -11.02 11.40
CA SER A 711 -5.52 -9.99 11.99
C SER A 711 -6.58 -10.62 12.90
N ASN A 712 -7.16 -9.80 13.79
CA ASN A 712 -8.26 -10.21 14.68
C ASN A 712 -9.47 -10.71 13.89
N ALA A 713 -9.73 -10.06 12.76
CA ALA A 713 -10.81 -10.42 11.87
C ALA A 713 -10.60 -11.81 11.27
N LEU A 714 -9.38 -12.11 10.81
CA LEU A 714 -9.09 -13.41 10.23
C LEU A 714 -9.14 -14.51 11.29
N LEU A 715 -8.77 -14.22 12.54
CA LEU A 715 -8.92 -15.16 13.65
C LEU A 715 -10.40 -15.51 13.83
N TYR A 716 -11.26 -14.49 13.89
CA TYR A 716 -12.71 -14.66 13.92
C TYR A 716 -13.24 -15.48 12.72
N TRP A 717 -12.82 -15.15 11.50
CA TRP A 717 -13.24 -15.86 10.28
C TRP A 717 -12.77 -17.30 10.28
N ASN A 718 -11.52 -17.56 10.69
CA ASN A 718 -10.96 -18.91 10.71
C ASN A 718 -11.73 -19.84 11.63
N HIS A 719 -12.36 -19.32 12.69
CA HIS A 719 -13.15 -20.11 13.62
C HIS A 719 -14.63 -20.20 13.24
N ASN A 720 -15.21 -19.12 12.71
CA ASN A 720 -16.66 -19.03 12.46
C ASN A 720 -17.09 -19.44 11.05
N ASP A 721 -16.16 -19.72 10.15
CA ASP A 721 -16.44 -20.18 8.80
C ASP A 721 -16.95 -21.63 8.77
N LYS A 722 -18.27 -21.80 8.92
CA LYS A 722 -18.97 -23.10 8.84
C LYS A 722 -19.07 -23.67 7.41
N ARG A 723 -18.36 -23.12 6.42
CA ARG A 723 -18.36 -23.64 5.04
C ARG A 723 -17.63 -24.98 4.92
N GLY A 724 -16.79 -25.35 5.89
CA GLY A 724 -16.28 -26.71 5.99
C GLY A 724 -17.43 -27.68 6.21
N LYS A 725 -17.77 -28.48 5.19
CA LYS A 725 -18.55 -29.69 5.41
C LYS A 725 -17.72 -30.59 6.32
N GLU A 726 -18.36 -31.34 7.23
CA GLU A 726 -17.66 -32.48 7.84
C GLU A 726 -17.13 -33.34 6.69
N PRO A 727 -15.81 -33.61 6.63
CA PRO A 727 -15.24 -34.39 5.56
C PRO A 727 -15.97 -35.73 5.49
N THR A 728 -16.65 -35.99 4.38
CA THR A 728 -17.29 -37.29 4.19
C THR A 728 -16.19 -38.34 3.97
N LEU A 729 -16.47 -39.60 4.30
CA LEU A 729 -15.56 -40.73 4.03
C LEU A 729 -15.13 -40.85 2.56
N ALA A 730 -15.87 -40.22 1.63
CA ALA A 730 -15.58 -40.20 0.21
C ALA A 730 -14.74 -38.97 -0.22
N ASP A 731 -14.69 -37.89 0.57
CA ASP A 731 -14.25 -36.56 0.10
C ASP A 731 -12.82 -36.14 0.47
N ALA A 732 -12.11 -36.69 1.47
CA ALA A 732 -10.87 -36.03 1.91
C ALA A 732 -9.82 -36.92 2.57
N PHE A 733 -9.10 -37.71 1.77
CA PHE A 733 -7.90 -38.41 2.24
C PHE A 733 -6.76 -38.34 1.21
N ARG A 734 -6.39 -37.12 0.80
CA ARG A 734 -5.30 -36.87 -0.15
C ARG A 734 -4.15 -36.06 0.47
N LEU A 735 -2.93 -36.56 0.26
CA LEU A 735 -1.68 -35.84 0.50
C LEU A 735 -1.05 -35.47 -0.85
N TYR A 736 -0.85 -34.16 -1.03
CA TYR A 736 -0.11 -33.60 -2.16
C TYR A 736 1.22 -33.09 -1.68
N SER A 737 2.31 -33.71 -2.17
CA SER A 737 3.66 -33.31 -1.77
C SER A 737 4.49 -32.88 -2.99
N LEU A 738 5.01 -31.66 -2.96
CA LEU A 738 5.58 -30.95 -4.12
C LEU A 738 7.04 -30.55 -3.88
N PRO A 739 8.02 -31.23 -4.54
CA PRO A 739 9.42 -30.82 -4.50
C PRO A 739 9.73 -29.73 -5.53
N GLY A 740 10.38 -28.65 -5.10
CA GLY A 740 10.88 -27.59 -5.99
C GLY A 740 12.23 -27.96 -6.62
N LEU A 741 12.25 -28.39 -7.88
CA LEU A 741 13.40 -29.03 -8.52
C LEU A 741 14.20 -28.12 -9.47
N TYR A 742 15.52 -28.32 -9.55
CA TYR A 742 16.35 -27.79 -10.64
C TYR A 742 16.33 -28.76 -11.83
N THR A 743 16.30 -28.26 -13.06
CA THR A 743 16.19 -29.08 -14.27
C THR A 743 17.22 -28.65 -15.32
N ASN A 744 18.05 -29.58 -15.81
CA ASN A 744 18.84 -29.53 -17.05
C ASN A 744 19.62 -30.86 -17.17
N ILE A 745 20.18 -31.18 -18.35
CA ILE A 745 21.00 -32.39 -18.56
C ILE A 745 22.39 -32.24 -17.88
N GLU A 746 22.87 -31.01 -17.72
CA GLU A 746 24.17 -30.69 -17.09
C GLU A 746 23.98 -30.06 -15.70
N LEU A 747 23.33 -30.77 -14.78
CA LEU A 747 23.27 -30.33 -13.38
C LEU A 747 24.64 -30.56 -12.72
N GLY A 748 25.14 -29.57 -11.97
CA GLY A 748 26.30 -29.75 -11.11
C GLY A 748 26.04 -30.75 -9.98
N SER A 749 27.10 -31.25 -9.34
CA SER A 749 26.97 -32.26 -8.29
C SER A 749 26.14 -31.80 -7.10
N ASP A 750 26.19 -30.50 -6.78
CA ASP A 750 25.52 -29.94 -5.62
C ASP A 750 24.02 -29.73 -5.88
N GLU A 751 23.63 -29.33 -7.09
CA GLU A 751 22.22 -29.22 -7.47
C GLU A 751 21.55 -30.59 -7.60
N GLN A 752 22.27 -31.61 -8.08
CA GLN A 752 21.78 -32.99 -8.10
C GLN A 752 21.53 -33.51 -6.68
N ARG A 753 22.50 -33.32 -5.77
CA ARG A 753 22.34 -33.69 -4.35
C ARG A 753 21.16 -32.99 -3.70
N LEU A 754 21.00 -31.69 -3.94
CA LEU A 754 19.90 -30.91 -3.38
C LEU A 754 18.53 -31.34 -3.94
N ASN A 755 18.44 -31.64 -5.24
CA ASN A 755 17.23 -32.23 -5.82
C ASN A 755 16.89 -33.57 -5.18
N GLN A 756 17.88 -34.45 -5.01
CA GLN A 756 17.68 -35.76 -4.39
C GLN A 756 17.20 -35.62 -2.96
N ALA A 757 17.83 -34.76 -2.15
CA ALA A 757 17.40 -34.48 -0.78
C ALA A 757 15.95 -33.99 -0.69
N LYS A 758 15.51 -33.13 -1.62
CA LYS A 758 14.11 -32.67 -1.69
C LYS A 758 13.15 -33.79 -2.08
N ILE A 759 13.54 -34.69 -2.98
CA ILE A 759 12.73 -35.84 -3.38
C ILE A 759 12.62 -36.82 -2.21
N ASP A 760 13.74 -37.16 -1.58
CA ASP A 760 13.79 -38.08 -0.43
C ASP A 760 12.97 -37.55 0.74
N ALA A 761 13.03 -36.24 0.99
CA ALA A 761 12.20 -35.55 1.98
C ALA A 761 10.70 -35.81 1.81
N VAL A 762 10.24 -35.60 0.57
CA VAL A 762 8.85 -35.70 0.17
C VAL A 762 8.39 -37.17 0.19
N ILE A 763 9.22 -38.11 -0.28
CA ILE A 763 8.96 -39.56 -0.20
C ILE A 763 8.91 -40.04 1.25
N TYR A 764 9.78 -39.54 2.12
CA TYR A 764 9.79 -39.93 3.52
C TYR A 764 8.51 -39.51 4.23
N ILE A 765 8.09 -38.24 4.06
CA ILE A 765 6.85 -37.73 4.63
C ILE A 765 5.63 -38.49 4.09
N ALA A 766 5.60 -38.71 2.77
CA ALA A 766 4.60 -39.55 2.11
C ALA A 766 4.47 -40.94 2.78
N GLY A 767 5.60 -41.61 3.00
CA GLY A 767 5.67 -42.91 3.62
C GLY A 767 5.13 -42.92 5.05
N LEU A 768 5.41 -41.89 5.86
CA LEU A 768 4.86 -41.78 7.22
C LEU A 768 3.33 -41.74 7.21
N PHE A 769 2.74 -40.97 6.28
CA PHE A 769 1.29 -40.90 6.11
C PHE A 769 0.70 -42.22 5.60
N GLN A 770 1.34 -42.87 4.63
CA GLN A 770 0.91 -44.15 4.08
C GLN A 770 0.90 -45.26 5.15
N LEU A 771 1.91 -45.28 6.02
CA LEU A 771 1.98 -46.26 7.13
C LEU A 771 0.83 -46.08 8.12
N ARG A 772 0.50 -44.84 8.48
CA ARG A 772 -0.57 -44.56 9.44
C ARG A 772 -1.96 -44.67 8.82
N PHE A 773 -2.09 -44.32 7.54
CA PHE A 773 -3.34 -44.28 6.81
C PHE A 773 -3.20 -44.96 5.44
N PRO A 774 -3.28 -46.31 5.39
CA PRO A 774 -3.06 -47.07 4.15
C PRO A 774 -4.07 -46.78 3.04
N LYS A 775 -5.23 -46.21 3.39
CA LYS A 775 -6.29 -45.81 2.45
C LYS A 775 -6.13 -44.37 1.93
N MET A 776 -5.11 -43.63 2.38
CA MET A 776 -4.79 -42.30 1.88
C MET A 776 -4.30 -42.40 0.44
N GLN A 777 -4.94 -41.66 -0.46
CA GLN A 777 -4.42 -41.48 -1.80
C GLN A 777 -3.21 -40.55 -1.71
N HIS A 778 -2.05 -41.08 -2.11
CA HIS A 778 -0.80 -40.34 -2.10
C HIS A 778 -0.42 -39.95 -3.53
N GLU A 779 -0.42 -38.66 -3.84
CA GLU A 779 0.10 -38.16 -5.10
C GLU A 779 1.44 -37.48 -4.89
N LEU A 780 2.51 -38.21 -5.22
CA LEU A 780 3.83 -37.63 -5.44
C LEU A 780 3.83 -37.03 -6.84
N LEU A 781 3.70 -35.72 -6.96
CA LEU A 781 3.57 -35.09 -8.27
C LEU A 781 4.93 -35.07 -9.01
N SER A 782 5.21 -36.11 -9.80
CA SER A 782 6.31 -36.13 -10.79
C SER A 782 5.92 -35.46 -12.13
N TYR A 783 4.67 -34.99 -12.21
CA TYR A 783 4.03 -34.40 -13.38
C TYR A 783 4.60 -33.05 -13.82
N SER A 784 4.27 -32.65 -15.05
CA SER A 784 4.57 -31.33 -15.59
C SER A 784 3.92 -30.21 -14.77
N THR A 785 4.48 -28.99 -14.82
CA THR A 785 3.93 -27.82 -14.11
C THR A 785 2.45 -27.58 -14.41
N ALA A 786 2.01 -27.86 -15.65
CA ALA A 786 0.62 -27.65 -16.07
C ALA A 786 -0.34 -28.62 -15.37
N GLU A 787 0.05 -29.88 -15.22
CA GLU A 787 -0.75 -30.91 -14.52
C GLU A 787 -0.85 -30.62 -13.02
N ILE A 788 0.26 -30.20 -12.39
CA ILE A 788 0.26 -29.78 -10.98
C ILE A 788 -0.79 -28.67 -10.75
N LYS A 789 -0.78 -27.65 -11.61
CA LYS A 789 -1.73 -26.53 -11.53
C LYS A 789 -3.17 -27.00 -11.77
N GLY A 790 -3.39 -27.85 -12.77
CA GLY A 790 -4.70 -28.41 -13.07
C GLY A 790 -5.29 -29.22 -11.90
N ASN A 791 -4.49 -30.09 -11.28
CA ASN A 791 -4.94 -30.91 -10.15
C ASN A 791 -5.29 -30.05 -8.93
N LEU A 792 -4.42 -29.09 -8.57
CA LEU A 792 -4.70 -28.17 -7.46
C LEU A 792 -5.98 -27.34 -7.68
N GLN A 793 -6.25 -26.93 -8.92
CA GLN A 793 -7.46 -26.17 -9.26
C GLN A 793 -8.73 -27.03 -9.22
N ASN A 794 -8.66 -28.27 -9.71
CA ASN A 794 -9.82 -29.15 -9.83
C ASN A 794 -10.16 -29.89 -8.53
N GLU A 795 -9.15 -30.21 -7.72
CA GLU A 795 -9.27 -31.15 -6.61
C GLU A 795 -8.90 -30.55 -5.25
N GLY A 796 -8.63 -29.23 -5.20
CA GLY A 796 -8.18 -28.53 -3.98
C GLY A 796 -9.05 -28.79 -2.75
N SER A 797 -10.36 -28.95 -2.90
CA SER A 797 -11.30 -29.16 -1.80
C SER A 797 -11.22 -30.57 -1.19
N ALA A 798 -10.61 -31.52 -1.90
CA ALA A 798 -10.39 -32.89 -1.42
C ALA A 798 -9.02 -33.08 -0.74
N ILE A 799 -8.17 -32.04 -0.75
CA ILE A 799 -6.82 -32.10 -0.19
C ILE A 799 -6.88 -31.92 1.32
N GLN A 800 -6.46 -32.95 2.07
CA GLN A 800 -6.34 -32.85 3.52
C GLN A 800 -5.00 -32.22 3.91
N ILE A 801 -3.93 -32.55 3.18
CA ILE A 801 -2.58 -32.06 3.46
C ILE A 801 -1.92 -31.65 2.15
N LEU A 802 -1.44 -30.41 2.13
CA LEU A 802 -0.73 -29.83 1.00
C LEU A 802 0.68 -29.45 1.44
N HIS A 803 1.67 -30.25 1.08
CA HIS A 803 3.07 -30.09 1.47
C HIS A 803 3.91 -29.56 0.31
N PHE A 804 4.51 -28.40 0.50
CA PHE A 804 5.48 -27.82 -0.42
C PHE A 804 6.87 -27.85 0.20
N PHE A 805 7.85 -28.35 -0.57
CA PHE A 805 9.25 -28.40 -0.16
C PHE A 805 10.13 -27.83 -1.27
N GLY A 806 10.63 -26.60 -1.11
CA GLY A 806 11.38 -25.96 -2.19
C GLY A 806 11.81 -24.53 -1.90
N HIS A 807 11.75 -23.69 -2.92
CA HIS A 807 12.07 -22.28 -2.80
C HIS A 807 10.83 -21.44 -3.03
N SER A 808 10.76 -20.31 -2.33
CA SER A 808 9.92 -19.21 -2.75
C SER A 808 10.80 -18.13 -3.34
N TYR A 809 10.26 -17.41 -4.32
CA TYR A 809 10.92 -16.28 -4.95
C TYR A 809 10.12 -15.01 -4.71
N SER A 810 10.83 -13.95 -4.33
CA SER A 810 10.30 -12.61 -4.06
C SER A 810 11.42 -11.62 -4.37
N GLU A 811 11.44 -11.02 -5.56
CA GLU A 811 12.32 -9.89 -5.86
C GLU A 811 11.65 -8.57 -5.43
N GLY A 812 12.46 -7.68 -4.86
CA GLY A 812 12.03 -6.58 -3.99
C GLY A 812 10.98 -5.63 -4.58
N GLY A 813 9.88 -5.46 -3.86
CA GLY A 813 8.88 -4.42 -4.09
C GLY A 813 7.43 -4.92 -4.05
N TYR A 814 6.50 -4.00 -3.82
CA TYR A 814 5.04 -4.24 -3.77
C TYR A 814 4.45 -4.83 -5.08
N ALA A 815 5.19 -4.78 -6.19
CA ALA A 815 4.73 -5.17 -7.52
C ALA A 815 4.94 -6.67 -7.86
N ASN A 816 5.81 -7.37 -7.13
CA ASN A 816 6.13 -8.77 -7.42
C ASN A 816 5.60 -9.68 -6.32
N ALA A 817 4.44 -10.28 -6.62
CA ALA A 817 3.80 -11.22 -5.72
C ALA A 817 4.69 -12.45 -5.48
N PRO A 818 4.83 -12.93 -4.23
CA PRO A 818 5.63 -14.10 -3.93
C PRO A 818 5.09 -15.33 -4.65
N CYS A 819 5.99 -16.23 -5.04
CA CYS A 819 5.63 -17.45 -5.73
C CYS A 819 6.38 -18.65 -5.15
N LEU A 820 5.77 -19.83 -5.28
CA LEU A 820 6.43 -21.11 -5.03
C LEU A 820 7.11 -21.58 -6.31
N VAL A 821 8.41 -21.86 -6.24
CA VAL A 821 9.17 -22.39 -7.36
C VAL A 821 8.96 -23.90 -7.42
N LEU A 822 8.24 -24.34 -8.45
CA LEU A 822 7.99 -25.76 -8.72
C LEU A 822 9.17 -26.37 -9.49
N ARG A 823 9.68 -25.66 -10.52
CA ARG A 823 10.88 -26.08 -11.26
C ARG A 823 11.73 -24.87 -11.68
N LYS A 824 13.05 -25.01 -11.73
CA LYS A 824 14.00 -24.01 -12.26
C LYS A 824 14.93 -24.63 -13.30
N ASN A 825 14.89 -24.12 -14.53
CA ASN A 825 15.84 -24.48 -15.56
C ASN A 825 17.15 -23.70 -15.37
N LEU A 826 18.26 -24.39 -15.09
CA LEU A 826 19.55 -23.73 -14.85
C LEU A 826 20.23 -23.22 -16.12
N ARG A 827 19.92 -23.79 -17.30
CA ARG A 827 20.50 -23.35 -18.58
C ARG A 827 19.84 -22.08 -19.10
N THR A 828 18.52 -22.02 -19.04
CA THR A 828 17.74 -20.89 -19.56
C THR A 828 17.37 -19.87 -18.50
N GLY A 829 17.55 -20.20 -17.22
CA GLY A 829 17.07 -19.40 -16.09
C GLY A 829 15.55 -19.46 -15.90
N GLN A 830 14.81 -20.20 -16.74
CA GLN A 830 13.35 -20.24 -16.71
C GLN A 830 12.82 -20.81 -15.39
N LEU A 831 11.89 -20.08 -14.76
CA LEU A 831 11.22 -20.50 -13.53
C LEU A 831 9.79 -20.95 -13.84
N HIS A 832 9.45 -22.16 -13.44
CA HIS A 832 8.08 -22.64 -13.36
C HIS A 832 7.58 -22.45 -11.94
N MET A 833 6.55 -21.63 -11.79
CA MET A 833 6.14 -21.12 -10.49
C MET A 833 4.63 -21.27 -10.30
N LEU A 834 4.22 -21.40 -9.04
CA LEU A 834 2.86 -21.20 -8.59
C LEU A 834 2.80 -19.83 -7.88
N SER A 835 2.24 -18.85 -8.57
CA SER A 835 2.18 -17.47 -8.10
C SER A 835 1.14 -17.28 -6.99
N GLN A 836 1.30 -16.25 -6.14
CA GLN A 836 0.28 -15.83 -5.17
C GLN A 836 -1.11 -15.70 -5.81
N ALA A 837 -1.15 -15.14 -7.04
CA ALA A 837 -2.37 -14.93 -7.79
C ALA A 837 -3.02 -16.24 -8.22
N GLU A 838 -2.27 -17.29 -8.51
CA GLU A 838 -2.84 -18.61 -8.78
C GLU A 838 -3.32 -19.30 -7.50
N ILE A 839 -2.53 -19.21 -6.42
CA ILE A 839 -2.85 -19.83 -5.14
C ILE A 839 -4.16 -19.30 -4.58
N GLN A 840 -4.39 -17.98 -4.62
CA GLN A 840 -5.63 -17.38 -4.09
C GLN A 840 -6.90 -17.80 -4.84
N HIS A 841 -6.78 -18.37 -6.05
CA HIS A 841 -7.91 -18.88 -6.82
C HIS A 841 -8.10 -20.40 -6.64
N LEU A 842 -7.25 -21.07 -5.85
CA LEU A 842 -7.52 -22.44 -5.44
C LEU A 842 -8.75 -22.46 -4.51
N THR A 843 -9.43 -23.61 -4.48
CA THR A 843 -10.53 -23.85 -3.55
C THR A 843 -10.09 -24.96 -2.60
N LEU A 844 -9.53 -24.59 -1.45
CA LEU A 844 -9.09 -25.50 -0.39
C LEU A 844 -10.17 -25.62 0.68
N ASP A 845 -10.22 -26.78 1.33
CA ASP A 845 -11.10 -26.98 2.49
C ASP A 845 -10.54 -26.27 3.72
N SER A 846 -11.42 -25.85 4.63
CA SER A 846 -10.99 -25.22 5.89
C SER A 846 -10.14 -26.16 6.75
N ASN A 847 -10.30 -27.47 6.60
CA ASN A 847 -9.52 -28.48 7.33
C ASN A 847 -8.18 -28.81 6.66
N THR A 848 -7.89 -28.27 5.48
CA THR A 848 -6.61 -28.49 4.79
C THR A 848 -5.45 -27.95 5.63
N LEU A 849 -4.48 -28.82 5.94
CA LEU A 849 -3.19 -28.43 6.51
C LEU A 849 -2.21 -28.13 5.37
N VAL A 850 -1.81 -26.87 5.24
CA VAL A 850 -0.78 -26.45 4.28
C VAL A 850 0.57 -26.39 4.99
N ILE A 851 1.59 -27.00 4.40
CA ILE A 851 2.96 -27.04 4.94
C ILE A 851 3.89 -26.39 3.92
N ILE A 852 4.43 -25.22 4.24
CA ILE A 852 5.26 -24.40 3.35
C ILE A 852 6.71 -24.45 3.83
N ASN A 853 7.47 -25.46 3.38
CA ASN A 853 8.91 -25.54 3.59
C ASN A 853 9.64 -24.81 2.45
N ALA A 854 9.54 -23.48 2.47
CA ALA A 854 10.19 -22.59 1.50
C ALA A 854 10.83 -21.39 2.22
N CYS A 855 12.06 -21.04 1.86
CA CYS A 855 12.84 -19.98 2.53
C CYS A 855 12.02 -18.68 2.68
N LYS A 856 11.95 -18.12 3.89
CA LYS A 856 11.13 -16.94 4.21
C LYS A 856 9.62 -17.13 3.99
N GLY A 857 9.07 -18.33 3.81
CA GLY A 857 7.62 -18.57 3.64
C GLY A 857 6.97 -17.73 2.52
N GLY A 858 7.79 -17.25 1.57
CA GLY A 858 7.41 -16.25 0.58
C GLY A 858 6.99 -14.88 1.15
N HIS A 859 7.56 -14.39 2.25
CA HIS A 859 7.33 -13.02 2.71
C HIS A 859 7.88 -12.04 1.66
N GLY A 860 6.98 -11.33 0.98
CA GLY A 860 7.27 -10.12 0.22
C GLY A 860 7.43 -8.89 1.13
N GLY A 861 7.45 -7.70 0.55
CA GLY A 861 7.49 -6.46 1.33
C GLY A 861 6.33 -6.37 2.33
N VAL A 862 6.59 -5.78 3.50
CA VAL A 862 5.54 -5.47 4.47
C VAL A 862 4.75 -4.29 3.91
N GLY A 863 3.45 -4.51 3.73
CA GLY A 863 2.54 -3.48 3.29
C GLY A 863 1.85 -2.80 4.46
N ASN A 864 1.81 -1.46 4.45
CA ASN A 864 1.15 -0.67 5.50
C ASN A 864 -0.26 -1.20 5.79
N GLY A 865 -0.46 -1.80 6.96
CA GLY A 865 -1.75 -2.31 7.42
C GLY A 865 -2.29 -3.57 6.72
N GLU A 866 -1.49 -4.25 5.88
CA GLU A 866 -1.86 -5.55 5.29
C GLU A 866 -1.07 -6.72 5.90
N GLY A 867 0.01 -6.43 6.62
CA GLY A 867 1.02 -7.41 6.98
C GLY A 867 1.87 -7.82 5.76
N PRO A 868 2.77 -8.81 5.90
CA PRO A 868 3.63 -9.25 4.80
C PRO A 868 2.80 -9.88 3.69
N VAL A 869 2.90 -9.33 2.47
CA VAL A 869 2.36 -9.96 1.26
C VAL A 869 3.05 -11.31 1.14
N SER A 870 2.33 -12.39 1.42
CA SER A 870 2.94 -13.70 1.63
C SER A 870 2.15 -14.82 0.98
N LEU A 871 2.82 -15.95 0.76
CA LEU A 871 2.16 -17.18 0.33
C LEU A 871 1.12 -17.63 1.36
N VAL A 872 1.38 -17.40 2.65
CA VAL A 872 0.42 -17.63 3.74
C VAL A 872 -0.91 -16.91 3.46
N GLN A 873 -0.86 -15.61 3.13
CA GLN A 873 -2.08 -14.87 2.77
C GLN A 873 -2.80 -15.49 1.57
N ALA A 874 -2.07 -15.96 0.57
CA ALA A 874 -2.66 -16.59 -0.62
C ALA A 874 -3.42 -17.88 -0.27
N PHE A 875 -2.82 -18.74 0.57
CA PHE A 875 -3.47 -19.97 1.03
C PHE A 875 -4.69 -19.69 1.92
N LEU A 876 -4.62 -18.67 2.79
CA LEU A 876 -5.78 -18.23 3.57
C LEU A 876 -6.94 -17.74 2.68
N LYS A 877 -6.65 -17.06 1.56
CA LYS A 877 -7.64 -16.68 0.53
C LYS A 877 -8.26 -17.90 -0.14
N ALA A 878 -7.42 -18.88 -0.44
CA ALA A 878 -7.84 -20.11 -1.08
C ALA A 878 -8.75 -20.99 -0.19
N GLY A 879 -8.86 -20.69 1.10
CA GLY A 879 -9.75 -21.40 2.03
C GLY A 879 -9.02 -22.16 3.13
N ALA A 880 -7.70 -22.35 3.04
CA ALA A 880 -6.93 -22.99 4.09
C ALA A 880 -7.03 -22.22 5.40
N ARG A 881 -7.07 -22.94 6.53
CA ARG A 881 -7.11 -22.35 7.87
C ARG A 881 -5.96 -22.79 8.76
N ASN A 882 -5.18 -23.79 8.33
CA ASN A 882 -4.06 -24.34 9.09
C ASN A 882 -2.81 -24.35 8.20
N ILE A 883 -1.81 -23.57 8.59
CA ILE A 883 -0.61 -23.36 7.78
C ILE A 883 0.62 -23.44 8.69
N TYR A 884 1.50 -24.40 8.40
CA TYR A 884 2.89 -24.34 8.83
C TYR A 884 3.74 -23.65 7.77
N TYR A 885 4.67 -22.81 8.20
CA TYR A 885 5.60 -22.16 7.29
C TYR A 885 6.96 -21.91 7.96
N SER A 886 8.03 -21.98 7.17
CA SER A 886 9.36 -21.55 7.60
C SER A 886 9.52 -20.03 7.45
N GLN A 887 9.71 -19.33 8.56
CA GLN A 887 9.88 -17.88 8.65
C GLN A 887 11.29 -17.42 8.24
N TYR A 888 12.32 -18.24 8.49
CA TYR A 888 13.71 -17.97 8.12
C TYR A 888 14.29 -19.03 7.19
N LYS A 889 15.46 -18.73 6.63
CA LYS A 889 16.20 -19.70 5.82
C LYS A 889 16.74 -20.82 6.72
N MET A 890 16.28 -22.04 6.47
CA MET A 890 16.84 -23.28 7.03
C MET A 890 17.47 -24.09 5.90
N GLY A 891 18.53 -24.84 6.20
CA GLY A 891 19.07 -25.82 5.26
C GLY A 891 18.05 -26.95 4.99
N ALA A 892 18.20 -27.61 3.85
CA ALA A 892 17.23 -28.59 3.36
C ALA A 892 17.15 -29.83 4.28
N GLU A 893 18.29 -30.27 4.82
CA GLU A 893 18.33 -31.42 5.73
C GLU A 893 17.70 -31.08 7.08
N GLU A 894 17.99 -29.90 7.63
CA GLU A 894 17.47 -29.44 8.91
C GLU A 894 15.96 -29.26 8.88
N ILE A 895 15.42 -28.62 7.82
CA ILE A 895 13.97 -28.43 7.70
C ILE A 895 13.23 -29.75 7.46
N LEU A 896 13.84 -30.71 6.75
CA LEU A 896 13.29 -32.06 6.61
C LEU A 896 13.24 -32.77 7.97
N GLN A 897 14.37 -32.81 8.69
CA GLN A 897 14.44 -33.46 9.99
C GLN A 897 13.50 -32.82 11.01
N PHE A 898 13.37 -31.49 10.99
CA PHE A 898 12.43 -30.78 11.85
C PHE A 898 10.97 -31.07 11.47
N SER A 899 10.58 -30.83 10.22
CA SER A 899 9.18 -30.98 9.78
C SER A 899 8.68 -32.43 9.85
N SER A 900 9.54 -33.42 9.59
CA SER A 900 9.17 -34.83 9.73
C SER A 900 8.91 -35.26 11.18
N ARG A 901 9.69 -34.73 12.14
CA ARG A 901 9.42 -34.92 13.57
C ARG A 901 8.07 -34.33 13.97
N VAL A 902 7.73 -33.14 13.46
CA VAL A 902 6.42 -32.51 13.69
C VAL A 902 5.31 -33.38 13.11
N ILE A 903 5.43 -33.80 11.86
CA ILE A 903 4.45 -34.68 11.19
C ILE A 903 4.26 -35.98 11.96
N LYS A 904 5.34 -36.60 12.46
CA LYS A 904 5.24 -37.81 13.26
C LYS A 904 4.38 -37.61 14.51
N ARG A 905 4.53 -36.48 15.22
CA ARG A 905 3.67 -36.12 16.38
C ARG A 905 2.21 -35.97 15.98
N LEU A 906 1.93 -35.37 14.82
CA LEU A 906 0.55 -35.27 14.31
C LEU A 906 -0.07 -36.65 14.05
N LEU A 907 0.71 -37.58 13.50
CA LEU A 907 0.27 -38.96 13.25
C LEU A 907 0.06 -39.78 14.54
N GLU A 908 0.76 -39.40 15.61
CA GLU A 908 0.61 -39.93 16.97
C GLU A 908 -0.61 -39.35 17.71
N GLY A 909 -1.29 -38.33 17.15
CA GLY A 909 -2.55 -37.79 17.67
C GLY A 909 -2.45 -36.44 18.39
N ASP A 910 -1.26 -35.80 18.37
CA ASP A 910 -1.11 -34.41 18.80
C ASP A 910 -1.94 -33.49 17.88
N ASN A 911 -2.49 -32.41 18.44
CA ASN A 911 -3.03 -31.31 17.63
C ASN A 911 -1.90 -30.54 16.92
N PHE A 912 -2.29 -29.70 15.96
CA PHE A 912 -1.35 -28.94 15.14
C PHE A 912 -0.39 -28.07 15.98
N LEU A 913 -0.87 -27.36 17.00
CA LEU A 913 0.03 -26.52 17.78
C LEU A 913 0.97 -27.36 18.66
N ASP A 914 0.44 -28.36 19.36
CA ASP A 914 1.20 -29.18 20.30
C ASP A 914 2.31 -29.98 19.60
N ALA A 915 2.05 -30.52 18.42
CA ALA A 915 3.08 -31.20 17.64
C ALA A 915 4.27 -30.29 17.35
N LEU A 916 4.03 -29.04 16.96
CA LEU A 916 5.10 -28.07 16.72
C LEU A 916 5.84 -27.71 18.01
N VAL A 917 5.10 -27.29 19.05
CA VAL A 917 5.67 -26.81 20.31
C VAL A 917 6.50 -27.91 21.00
N ASN A 918 6.03 -29.16 20.96
CA ASN A 918 6.74 -30.30 21.53
C ASN A 918 8.10 -30.52 20.84
N ILE A 919 8.14 -30.46 19.51
CA ILE A 919 9.41 -30.60 18.77
C ILE A 919 10.32 -29.40 19.01
N GLN A 920 9.79 -28.17 19.09
CA GLN A 920 10.59 -26.99 19.43
C GLN A 920 11.26 -27.13 20.80
N ARG A 921 10.50 -27.57 21.81
CA ARG A 921 11.02 -27.82 23.17
C ARG A 921 12.03 -28.96 23.20
N GLN A 922 11.84 -30.02 22.41
CA GLN A 922 12.81 -31.11 22.30
C GLN A 922 14.13 -30.64 21.68
N CYS A 923 14.08 -29.85 20.60
CA CYS A 923 15.26 -29.27 19.96
C CYS A 923 16.03 -28.36 20.93
N LEU A 924 15.31 -27.49 21.63
CA LEU A 924 15.90 -26.59 22.64
C LEU A 924 16.62 -27.37 23.76
N LYS A 925 16.09 -28.52 24.17
CA LYS A 925 16.65 -29.36 25.24
C LYS A 925 17.74 -30.32 24.78
N SER A 926 18.01 -30.44 23.48
CA SER A 926 18.93 -31.45 22.96
C SER A 926 20.39 -31.22 23.38
N GLY A 927 20.79 -29.97 23.62
CA GLY A 927 22.17 -29.58 23.87
C GLY A 927 23.09 -29.67 22.65
N THR A 928 22.56 -30.02 21.47
CA THR A 928 23.29 -30.19 20.20
C THR A 928 23.12 -28.96 19.30
N SER A 929 23.50 -29.07 18.02
CA SER A 929 23.21 -28.07 16.99
C SER A 929 21.71 -27.74 16.90
N ASP A 930 20.82 -28.72 17.16
CA ASP A 930 19.36 -28.56 17.17
C ASP A 930 18.88 -27.50 18.17
N SER A 931 19.64 -27.20 19.23
CA SER A 931 19.28 -26.18 20.21
C SER A 931 19.43 -24.75 19.67
N HIS A 932 20.08 -24.57 18.51
CA HIS A 932 20.20 -23.28 17.87
C HIS A 932 18.81 -22.75 17.41
N PRO A 933 18.41 -21.52 17.77
CA PRO A 933 17.10 -20.95 17.44
C PRO A 933 16.77 -20.93 15.94
N ALA A 934 17.78 -20.81 15.07
CA ALA A 934 17.59 -20.90 13.62
C ALA A 934 16.98 -22.24 13.13
N ILE A 935 16.91 -23.26 13.99
CA ILE A 935 16.23 -24.53 13.68
C ILE A 935 14.80 -24.50 14.21
N TRP A 936 14.62 -24.36 15.53
CA TRP A 936 13.30 -24.54 16.15
C TRP A 936 12.43 -23.28 16.13
N ALA A 937 13.01 -22.08 16.18
CA ALA A 937 12.26 -20.82 16.17
C ALA A 937 11.96 -20.32 14.74
N SER A 938 12.49 -20.99 13.72
CA SER A 938 12.28 -20.67 12.30
C SER A 938 10.99 -21.22 11.72
N TYR A 939 10.22 -22.00 12.48
CA TYR A 939 9.00 -22.66 12.01
C TYR A 939 7.80 -22.17 12.82
N SER A 940 6.79 -21.67 12.11
CA SER A 940 5.64 -21.00 12.70
C SER A 940 4.33 -21.63 12.22
N PHE A 941 3.28 -21.49 13.04
CA PHE A 941 1.96 -22.04 12.77
C PHE A 941 0.90 -20.93 12.80
N ILE A 942 0.04 -20.90 11.78
CA ILE A 942 -1.18 -20.08 11.72
C ILE A 942 -2.37 -21.02 11.61
N GLY A 943 -3.32 -20.91 12.52
CA GLY A 943 -4.56 -21.68 12.44
C GLY A 943 -5.16 -22.03 13.79
N ASN A 944 -6.10 -22.98 13.76
CA ASN A 944 -6.79 -23.45 14.95
C ASN A 944 -5.84 -24.31 15.79
N GLN A 945 -5.58 -23.88 17.02
CA GLN A 945 -4.63 -24.52 17.92
C GLN A 945 -5.06 -25.94 18.36
N MET A 946 -6.36 -26.25 18.33
CA MET A 946 -6.90 -27.54 18.78
C MET A 946 -7.10 -28.54 17.64
N GLN A 947 -6.96 -28.11 16.40
CA GLN A 947 -7.27 -28.97 15.26
C GLN A 947 -6.25 -30.10 15.14
N LYS A 948 -6.77 -31.30 14.82
CA LYS A 948 -5.99 -32.52 14.59
C LYS A 948 -6.12 -32.94 13.13
N ILE A 949 -5.22 -33.82 12.69
CA ILE A 949 -5.41 -34.55 11.44
C ILE A 949 -6.67 -35.40 11.59
N TRP A 950 -7.64 -35.19 10.71
CA TRP A 950 -8.86 -35.99 10.70
C TRP A 950 -8.53 -37.47 10.43
N ASN A 951 -9.03 -38.36 11.28
CA ASN A 951 -8.81 -39.80 11.20
C ASN A 951 -10.16 -40.55 11.08
N PRO A 952 -10.48 -41.14 9.92
CA PRO A 952 -11.74 -41.85 9.71
C PRO A 952 -11.89 -43.11 10.59
N ASN A 953 -10.79 -43.64 11.13
CA ASN A 953 -10.81 -44.82 12.02
C ASN A 953 -11.19 -44.47 13.48
N GLN A 954 -11.39 -43.18 13.81
CA GLN A 954 -11.75 -42.71 15.16
C GLN A 954 -13.26 -42.63 15.43
N LYS A 955 -14.14 -43.14 14.54
CA LYS A 955 -15.56 -43.31 14.89
C LYS A 955 -15.73 -44.51 15.81
N GLY A 956 -15.68 -44.26 17.12
CA GLY A 956 -15.91 -45.28 18.15
C GLY A 956 -15.96 -44.81 19.61
N GLU A 957 -15.62 -43.56 19.94
CA GLU A 957 -15.74 -43.03 21.31
C GLU A 957 -16.12 -41.53 21.29
N GLN A 958 -17.36 -41.23 20.89
CA GLN A 958 -18.09 -40.03 21.33
C GLN A 958 -19.53 -40.41 21.58
#